data_AF-A0A1V3N256-F1
#
_entry.id   AF-A0A1V3N256-F1
#
_cell.length_a   1.000
_cell.length_b   1.000
_cell.length_c   1.000
_cell.angle_alpha   90.00
_cell.angle_beta   90.00
_cell.angle_gamma   90.00
#
_symmetry.space_group_name_H-M   'P 1'
#
loop_
_entity.id
_entity.type
_entity.pdbx_description
1 polymer ?
#
loop_
_entity_poly.entity_id
_entity_poly.type
_entity_poly.pdbx_seq_one_letter_code
_entity_poly.pdbx_strand_id
1 'polypeptide(L)'
;MQSFRTELENPVVEKEIIELEKKIRLFHEGKIADEKFRSLRLARGVYGQRQPGVQMVRIKLPFGKVTFKQLIKIAAISDEYASRNLHLTTRQDIQIHYVSLDRTPELWSKLAEDDITLREACGNTVRNVTASPTSGIDPKEPFDVSPYAQATFEYFLRNPVCAEMGRKFKMSFSASAEDTAFSYIHDLGFIPKLKYIDGVEVRGFKVLLGGGLGSQPFLASLTNEFLPEDELIPYIEATLRVFDRYGERNNRNKARFKYLIQKLGLEEVLNLIEAEKIATKVKTSPIDRTKIEQPLPPDDSQVAALDLDTDLNYQIWKNTNTFGQKQEGYYGVYVRVSTGDIGTDKARALVAGLKNLVADDIRITQNQSLLLKYATEKSLPHIYQLLKSLDLAQVGFDSTADVTTCPGTDTCNLGISNSTEMARVIESYIAEFHQDFVFNRDLKIKISGCMNSCGQHGLAHIGFHGSSVKADGKVVPAAQVMLGGGTIGDGEGRVAERIIKVPTKRVLHVVDLVLNDYKKNAEDAENFHAYYDRQGKNYFYNLLKPLSDLTTLAEDEFVDWGHEGTFQTAIGVGECAGVVIDLVATLIYEAEEKLQWANETFQEAKFSDAIYHAYNAFVQAAKALLLDKGISASTQNTVINEFQTHFVESGEYNFSQTFPELVLQISKNEPTEGFATGYLQEATKFINEVYQRKNLTPVLA
;
A
#
# COMPACT_ATOMS: atom_id res chain seq x y z
N MET A 1 0.52 -30.35 -19.31
CA MET A 1 -0.88 -30.63 -18.95
C MET A 1 -1.33 -29.50 -18.05
N GLN A 2 -2.24 -28.66 -18.53
CA GLN A 2 -2.92 -27.62 -17.74
C GLN A 2 -3.80 -28.33 -16.70
N SER A 3 -3.66 -28.04 -15.40
CA SER A 3 -4.53 -28.67 -14.39
C SER A 3 -5.97 -28.12 -14.42
N PHE A 4 -6.17 -26.96 -15.06
CA PHE A 4 -7.46 -26.35 -15.36
C PHE A 4 -7.38 -25.54 -16.67
N ARG A 5 -8.51 -25.36 -17.38
CA ARG A 5 -8.56 -24.53 -18.60
C ARG A 5 -8.91 -23.08 -18.23
N THR A 6 -8.11 -22.15 -18.72
CA THR A 6 -8.38 -20.70 -18.67
C THR A 6 -9.23 -20.30 -19.86
N GLU A 7 -10.34 -19.59 -19.62
CA GLU A 7 -11.21 -18.97 -20.65
C GLU A 7 -11.08 -17.44 -20.58
N LEU A 8 -9.85 -16.93 -20.46
CA LEU A 8 -9.59 -15.50 -20.27
C LEU A 8 -9.38 -14.79 -21.60
N GLU A 9 -9.99 -13.62 -21.76
CA GLU A 9 -9.79 -12.77 -22.94
C GLU A 9 -8.44 -12.03 -22.92
N ASN A 10 -7.80 -11.89 -21.75
CA ASN A 10 -6.51 -11.22 -21.59
C ASN A 10 -5.33 -12.22 -21.66
N PRO A 11 -4.61 -12.33 -22.78
CA PRO A 11 -3.56 -13.34 -22.97
C PRO A 11 -2.34 -13.13 -22.06
N VAL A 12 -2.10 -11.91 -21.59
CA VAL A 12 -1.00 -11.60 -20.65
C VAL A 12 -1.30 -12.18 -19.27
N VAL A 13 -2.53 -12.01 -18.79
CA VAL A 13 -2.95 -12.53 -17.48
C VAL A 13 -2.94 -14.06 -17.49
N GLU A 14 -3.44 -14.67 -18.56
CA GLU A 14 -3.40 -16.12 -18.75
C GLU A 14 -1.96 -16.66 -18.70
N LYS A 15 -1.02 -16.05 -19.44
CA LYS A 15 0.40 -16.44 -19.43
C LYS A 15 0.99 -16.39 -18.01
N GLU A 16 0.67 -15.37 -17.22
CA GLU A 16 1.20 -15.21 -15.87
C GLU A 16 0.60 -16.20 -14.85
N ILE A 17 -0.66 -16.59 -15.04
CA ILE A 17 -1.33 -17.63 -14.24
C ILE A 17 -0.67 -18.99 -14.51
N ILE A 18 -0.48 -19.34 -15.79
CA ILE A 18 0.21 -20.59 -16.18
C ILE A 18 1.65 -20.59 -15.67
N GLU A 19 2.32 -19.43 -15.72
CA GLU A 19 3.67 -19.30 -15.16
C GLU A 19 3.67 -19.53 -13.65
N LEU A 20 2.71 -18.94 -12.90
CA LEU A 20 2.58 -19.15 -11.46
C LEU A 20 2.38 -20.64 -11.14
N GLU A 21 1.46 -21.31 -11.82
CA GLU A 21 1.22 -22.76 -11.67
C GLU A 21 2.50 -23.57 -11.89
N LYS A 22 3.21 -23.30 -12.99
CA LYS A 22 4.49 -23.97 -13.31
C LYS A 22 5.53 -23.74 -12.20
N LYS A 23 5.62 -22.53 -11.66
CA LYS A 23 6.61 -22.16 -10.64
C LYS A 23 6.26 -22.74 -9.26
N ILE A 24 4.98 -22.86 -8.93
CA ILE A 24 4.51 -23.60 -7.74
C ILE A 24 4.95 -25.07 -7.84
N ARG A 25 4.74 -25.72 -8.99
CA ARG A 25 5.16 -27.11 -9.18
C ARG A 25 6.67 -27.28 -9.01
N LEU A 26 7.46 -26.41 -9.64
CA LEU A 26 8.92 -26.42 -9.50
C LEU A 26 9.38 -26.18 -8.06
N PHE A 27 8.63 -25.38 -7.29
CA PHE A 27 8.90 -25.13 -5.87
C PHE A 27 8.69 -26.40 -5.03
N HIS A 28 7.57 -27.10 -5.23
CA HIS A 28 7.33 -28.39 -4.57
C HIS A 28 8.35 -29.46 -4.95
N GLU A 29 8.85 -29.44 -6.18
CA GLU A 29 9.90 -30.34 -6.65
C GLU A 29 11.31 -29.95 -6.15
N GLY A 30 11.47 -28.84 -5.40
CA GLY A 30 12.76 -28.35 -4.93
C GLY A 30 13.68 -27.81 -6.03
N LYS A 31 13.12 -27.45 -7.20
CA LYS A 31 13.86 -27.01 -8.40
C LYS A 31 13.98 -25.50 -8.56
N ILE A 32 13.38 -24.72 -7.66
CA ILE A 32 13.50 -23.26 -7.60
C ILE A 32 13.81 -22.84 -6.18
N ALA A 33 14.73 -21.88 -6.02
CA ALA A 33 15.06 -21.33 -4.72
C ALA A 33 13.86 -20.60 -4.11
N ASP A 34 13.63 -20.79 -2.80
CA ASP A 34 12.55 -20.19 -2.02
C ASP A 34 12.41 -18.69 -2.25
N GLU A 35 13.52 -17.97 -2.32
CA GLU A 35 13.50 -16.52 -2.46
C GLU A 35 13.05 -16.05 -3.84
N LYS A 36 13.44 -16.78 -4.89
CA LYS A 36 13.00 -16.51 -6.26
C LYS A 36 11.52 -16.79 -6.41
N PHE A 37 11.06 -17.90 -5.86
CA PHE A 37 9.64 -18.23 -5.82
C PHE A 37 8.83 -17.20 -5.02
N ARG A 38 9.33 -16.80 -3.84
CA ARG A 38 8.75 -15.75 -3.00
C ARG A 38 8.62 -14.43 -3.75
N SER A 39 9.67 -13.95 -4.43
CA SER A 39 9.61 -12.72 -5.22
C SER A 39 8.50 -12.79 -6.28
N LEU A 40 8.46 -13.90 -7.02
CA LEU A 40 7.52 -14.13 -8.11
C LEU A 40 6.06 -14.12 -7.65
N ARG A 41 5.73 -14.83 -6.57
CA ARG A 41 4.35 -14.91 -6.07
C ARG A 41 3.91 -13.63 -5.34
N LEU A 42 4.84 -12.92 -4.68
CA LEU A 42 4.57 -11.63 -4.06
C LEU A 42 4.17 -10.58 -5.12
N ALA A 43 4.83 -10.56 -6.27
CA ALA A 43 4.43 -9.71 -7.39
C ALA A 43 3.04 -10.07 -7.97
N ARG A 44 2.48 -11.23 -7.61
CA ARG A 44 1.13 -11.69 -7.97
C ARG A 44 0.15 -11.65 -6.79
N GLY A 45 0.46 -10.87 -5.75
CA GLY A 45 -0.43 -10.65 -4.61
C GLY A 45 -0.55 -11.83 -3.64
N VAL A 46 0.25 -12.89 -3.81
CA VAL A 46 0.22 -14.09 -2.96
C VAL A 46 1.32 -14.00 -1.89
N TYR A 47 0.90 -13.91 -0.63
CA TYR A 47 1.76 -13.66 0.53
C TYR A 47 1.57 -14.76 1.58
N GLY A 48 2.64 -15.33 2.10
CA GLY A 48 2.56 -16.34 3.16
C GLY A 48 2.19 -15.71 4.49
N GLN A 49 1.23 -16.32 5.17
CA GLN A 49 0.73 -15.88 6.46
C GLN A 49 1.40 -16.64 7.61
N ARG A 50 0.99 -16.32 8.84
CA ARG A 50 1.51 -16.92 10.07
C ARG A 50 1.30 -18.44 10.13
N GLN A 51 0.18 -18.91 9.61
CA GLN A 51 -0.17 -20.32 9.57
C GLN A 51 0.55 -21.02 8.40
N PRO A 52 1.17 -22.19 8.62
CA PRO A 52 1.91 -22.90 7.59
C PRO A 52 0.97 -23.46 6.51
N GLY A 53 1.47 -23.57 5.27
CA GLY A 53 0.76 -24.19 4.14
C GLY A 53 -0.32 -23.33 3.48
N VAL A 54 -0.63 -22.16 4.04
CA VAL A 54 -1.67 -21.25 3.52
C VAL A 54 -1.13 -19.85 3.24
N GLN A 55 -1.85 -19.10 2.43
CA GLN A 55 -1.49 -17.79 1.92
C GLN A 55 -2.61 -16.77 2.17
N MET A 56 -2.21 -15.52 2.37
CA MET A 56 -3.03 -14.35 2.15
C MET A 56 -2.92 -13.95 0.67
N VAL A 57 -4.07 -13.68 0.04
CA VAL A 57 -4.14 -13.11 -1.30
C VAL A 57 -4.67 -11.69 -1.19
N ARG A 58 -3.93 -10.74 -1.76
CA ARG A 58 -4.31 -9.33 -1.81
C ARG A 58 -4.81 -8.95 -3.19
N ILE A 59 -6.03 -8.43 -3.23
CA ILE A 59 -6.72 -7.92 -4.41
C ILE A 59 -6.46 -6.42 -4.50
N LYS A 60 -5.87 -5.97 -5.62
CA LYS A 60 -5.50 -4.57 -5.85
C LYS A 60 -6.70 -3.83 -6.43
N LEU A 61 -7.18 -2.82 -5.70
CA LEU A 61 -8.37 -2.03 -6.07
C LEU A 61 -7.98 -0.55 -6.18
N PRO A 62 -7.62 -0.07 -7.38
CA PRO A 62 -7.23 1.32 -7.59
C PRO A 62 -8.22 2.28 -6.93
N PHE A 63 -7.70 3.23 -6.16
CA PHE A 63 -8.47 4.27 -5.46
C PHE A 63 -9.70 3.73 -4.69
N GLY A 64 -9.59 2.47 -4.24
CA GLY A 64 -10.59 1.77 -3.43
C GLY A 64 -11.90 1.42 -4.12
N LYS A 65 -12.01 1.58 -5.45
CA LYS A 65 -13.26 1.32 -6.18
C LYS A 65 -13.56 -0.18 -6.21
N VAL A 66 -14.79 -0.55 -5.87
CA VAL A 66 -15.34 -1.89 -6.09
C VAL A 66 -16.82 -1.79 -6.47
N THR A 67 -17.23 -2.51 -7.52
CA THR A 67 -18.64 -2.62 -7.89
C THR A 67 -19.35 -3.69 -7.07
N PHE A 68 -20.67 -3.67 -7.02
CA PHE A 68 -21.53 -4.71 -6.47
C PHE A 68 -21.19 -6.07 -7.06
N LYS A 69 -21.06 -6.17 -8.39
CA LYS A 69 -20.67 -7.41 -9.07
C LYS A 69 -19.32 -7.92 -8.57
N GLN A 70 -18.32 -7.04 -8.47
CA GLN A 70 -16.98 -7.40 -8.00
C GLN A 70 -16.99 -7.83 -6.53
N LEU A 71 -17.71 -7.12 -5.64
CA LEU A 71 -17.77 -7.48 -4.22
C LEU A 71 -18.44 -8.85 -4.03
N ILE A 72 -19.52 -9.14 -4.77
CA ILE A 72 -20.16 -10.46 -4.78
C ILE A 72 -19.20 -11.55 -5.29
N LYS A 73 -18.47 -11.28 -6.38
CA LYS A 73 -17.48 -12.22 -6.93
C LYS A 73 -16.39 -12.52 -5.90
N ILE A 74 -15.80 -11.49 -5.28
CA ILE A 74 -14.77 -11.65 -4.26
C ILE A 74 -15.31 -12.43 -3.05
N ALA A 75 -16.58 -12.21 -2.66
CA ALA A 75 -17.22 -12.99 -1.60
C ALA A 75 -17.37 -14.48 -1.98
N ALA A 76 -17.79 -14.78 -3.21
CA ALA A 76 -17.88 -16.15 -3.71
C ALA A 76 -16.51 -16.84 -3.77
N ILE A 77 -15.46 -16.12 -4.19
CA ILE A 77 -14.08 -16.61 -4.19
C ILE A 77 -13.60 -16.90 -2.77
N SER A 78 -13.91 -16.00 -1.82
CA SER A 78 -13.53 -16.23 -0.42
C SER A 78 -14.26 -17.44 0.19
N ASP A 79 -15.47 -17.75 -0.27
CA ASP A 79 -16.20 -18.95 0.18
C ASP A 79 -15.60 -20.27 -0.28
N GLU A 80 -15.11 -20.30 -1.51
CA GLU A 80 -14.60 -21.52 -2.14
C GLU A 80 -13.12 -21.77 -1.85
N TYR A 81 -12.31 -20.70 -1.76
CA TYR A 81 -10.86 -20.81 -1.71
C TYR A 81 -10.23 -20.32 -0.40
N ALA A 82 -10.98 -19.62 0.46
CA ALA A 82 -10.44 -18.87 1.59
C ALA A 82 -11.30 -19.07 2.86
N SER A 83 -11.19 -18.14 3.81
CA SER A 83 -11.81 -18.22 5.12
C SER A 83 -13.20 -17.60 5.24
N ARG A 84 -13.93 -17.35 4.14
CA ARG A 84 -15.27 -16.69 4.16
C ARG A 84 -15.29 -15.30 4.80
N ASN A 85 -14.16 -14.60 4.76
CA ASN A 85 -14.00 -13.26 5.28
C ASN A 85 -13.30 -12.37 4.25
N LEU A 86 -13.70 -11.10 4.18
CA LEU A 86 -13.06 -10.07 3.37
C LEU A 86 -12.44 -9.04 4.31
N HIS A 87 -11.13 -8.86 4.23
CA HIS A 87 -10.41 -7.90 5.07
C HIS A 87 -10.07 -6.63 4.27
N LEU A 88 -10.73 -5.53 4.62
CA LEU A 88 -10.51 -4.18 4.10
C LEU A 88 -9.23 -3.59 4.68
N THR A 89 -8.41 -2.98 3.83
CA THR A 89 -7.06 -2.57 4.22
C THR A 89 -6.89 -1.05 4.25
N THR A 90 -5.88 -0.59 5.00
CA THR A 90 -5.47 0.83 5.03
C THR A 90 -4.89 1.36 3.70
N ARG A 91 -4.84 0.51 2.67
CA ARG A 91 -4.49 0.87 1.28
C ARG A 91 -5.64 0.63 0.31
N GLN A 92 -6.87 0.52 0.82
CA GLN A 92 -8.09 0.38 0.02
C GLN A 92 -8.14 -0.91 -0.83
N ASP A 93 -7.30 -1.89 -0.52
CA ASP A 93 -7.35 -3.24 -1.08
C ASP A 93 -8.30 -4.14 -0.25
N ILE A 94 -8.67 -5.30 -0.81
CA ILE A 94 -9.27 -6.42 -0.07
C ILE A 94 -8.23 -7.54 0.08
N GLN A 95 -8.12 -8.14 1.27
CA GLN A 95 -7.37 -9.36 1.50
C GLN A 95 -8.32 -10.51 1.83
N ILE A 96 -8.01 -11.68 1.29
CA ILE A 96 -8.59 -12.97 1.69
C ILE A 96 -7.47 -13.86 2.23
N HIS A 97 -7.76 -14.64 3.27
CA HIS A 97 -6.77 -15.39 4.03
C HIS A 97 -7.04 -16.90 3.98
N TYR A 98 -6.06 -17.69 4.39
CA TYR A 98 -6.14 -19.16 4.44
C TYR A 98 -6.27 -19.83 3.06
N VAL A 99 -5.77 -19.19 2.00
CA VAL A 99 -5.79 -19.73 0.64
C VAL A 99 -4.70 -20.78 0.46
N SER A 100 -5.05 -21.96 -0.05
CA SER A 100 -4.04 -22.96 -0.45
C SER A 100 -3.16 -22.41 -1.57
N LEU A 101 -1.84 -22.53 -1.42
CA LEU A 101 -0.88 -22.09 -2.43
C LEU A 101 -1.18 -22.69 -3.81
N ASP A 102 -1.52 -23.98 -3.84
CA ASP A 102 -1.76 -24.75 -5.07
C ASP A 102 -3.01 -24.29 -5.82
N ARG A 103 -3.99 -23.72 -5.11
CA ARG A 103 -5.23 -23.20 -5.71
C ARG A 103 -5.15 -21.74 -6.11
N THR A 104 -4.02 -21.06 -5.84
CA THR A 104 -3.88 -19.64 -6.21
C THR A 104 -3.98 -19.37 -7.71
N PRO A 105 -3.52 -20.24 -8.65
CA PRO A 105 -3.72 -20.01 -10.08
C PRO A 105 -5.19 -20.09 -10.50
N GLU A 106 -5.93 -21.08 -10.01
CA GLU A 106 -7.37 -21.25 -10.26
C GLU A 106 -8.17 -20.05 -9.71
N LEU A 107 -7.90 -19.67 -8.46
CA LEU A 107 -8.49 -18.49 -7.82
C LEU A 107 -8.26 -17.23 -8.65
N TRP A 108 -7.01 -17.01 -9.09
CA TRP A 108 -6.66 -15.83 -9.87
C TRP A 108 -7.38 -15.83 -11.23
N SER A 109 -7.48 -16.99 -11.89
CA SER A 109 -8.25 -17.12 -13.13
C SER A 109 -9.70 -16.67 -12.92
N LYS A 110 -10.35 -17.08 -11.82
CA LYS A 110 -11.73 -16.70 -11.54
C LYS A 110 -11.91 -15.22 -11.23
N LEU A 111 -10.98 -14.60 -10.53
CA LEU A 111 -11.01 -13.14 -10.31
C LEU A 111 -10.82 -12.37 -11.62
N ALA A 112 -9.95 -12.86 -12.50
CA ALA A 112 -9.64 -12.20 -13.77
C ALA A 112 -10.83 -12.17 -14.75
N GLU A 113 -11.81 -13.07 -14.63
CA GLU A 113 -13.06 -13.06 -15.42
C GLU A 113 -13.88 -11.77 -15.23
N ASP A 114 -13.67 -11.03 -14.14
CA ASP A 114 -14.41 -9.80 -13.80
C ASP A 114 -13.46 -8.59 -13.62
N ASP A 115 -12.32 -8.60 -14.32
CA ASP A 115 -11.28 -7.57 -14.30
C ASP A 115 -10.67 -7.29 -12.91
N ILE A 116 -10.73 -8.28 -12.01
CA ILE A 116 -10.16 -8.17 -10.66
C ILE A 116 -8.70 -8.66 -10.68
N THR A 117 -7.76 -7.77 -10.36
CA THR A 117 -6.32 -8.06 -10.45
C THR A 117 -5.65 -8.28 -9.08
N LEU A 118 -4.70 -9.21 -9.05
CA LEU A 118 -3.78 -9.44 -7.92
C LEU A 118 -2.36 -8.88 -8.20
N ARG A 119 -2.10 -8.51 -9.45
CA ARG A 119 -0.78 -8.09 -9.95
C ARG A 119 -0.28 -6.87 -9.19
N GLU A 120 0.93 -6.98 -8.67
CA GLU A 120 1.69 -5.94 -7.98
C GLU A 120 1.00 -5.38 -6.73
N ALA A 121 0.05 -6.13 -6.15
CA ALA A 121 -0.54 -5.82 -4.85
C ALA A 121 0.50 -5.94 -3.72
N CYS A 122 1.46 -6.84 -3.90
CA CYS A 122 2.59 -7.10 -3.01
C CYS A 122 3.93 -7.02 -3.79
N GLY A 123 5.05 -7.33 -3.12
CA GLY A 123 6.37 -7.30 -3.75
C GLY A 123 7.07 -5.94 -3.69
N ASN A 124 8.20 -5.84 -4.39
CA ASN A 124 8.98 -4.60 -4.54
C ASN A 124 8.56 -3.85 -5.81
N THR A 125 7.29 -3.49 -5.86
CA THR A 125 6.62 -2.86 -7.00
C THR A 125 5.88 -1.60 -6.57
N VAL A 126 5.23 -0.91 -7.51
CA VAL A 126 4.21 0.10 -7.21
C VAL A 126 2.98 -0.60 -6.63
N ARG A 127 2.67 -0.27 -5.37
CA ARG A 127 1.50 -0.81 -4.64
C ARG A 127 0.20 -0.19 -5.16
N ASN A 128 -0.91 -0.51 -4.51
CA ASN A 128 -2.17 0.15 -4.82
C ASN A 128 -2.04 1.68 -4.76
N VAL A 129 -2.54 2.34 -5.81
CA VAL A 129 -2.64 3.79 -5.91
C VAL A 129 -3.89 4.19 -5.15
N THR A 130 -3.71 4.79 -3.99
CA THR A 130 -4.83 5.15 -3.10
C THR A 130 -5.37 6.53 -3.47
N ALA A 131 -6.64 6.79 -3.21
CA ALA A 131 -7.19 8.13 -3.28
C ALA A 131 -8.20 8.38 -2.16
N SER A 132 -8.51 9.65 -1.87
CA SER A 132 -9.61 9.99 -0.97
C SER A 132 -10.89 9.25 -1.41
N PRO A 133 -11.60 8.56 -0.51
CA PRO A 133 -12.78 7.78 -0.89
C PRO A 133 -13.90 8.70 -1.43
N THR A 134 -13.90 9.97 -1.00
CA THR A 134 -14.85 11.00 -1.41
C THR A 134 -14.62 11.54 -2.83
N SER A 135 -13.53 11.17 -3.52
CA SER A 135 -13.23 11.68 -4.87
C SER A 135 -14.42 11.52 -5.82
N GLY A 136 -14.77 12.59 -6.52
CA GLY A 136 -15.93 12.69 -7.41
C GLY A 136 -17.20 13.21 -6.74
N ILE A 137 -17.31 13.15 -5.41
CA ILE A 137 -18.50 13.58 -4.64
C ILE A 137 -18.20 14.56 -3.51
N ASP A 138 -16.92 14.82 -3.25
CA ASP A 138 -16.45 15.71 -2.18
C ASP A 138 -16.87 17.17 -2.46
N PRO A 139 -17.61 17.84 -1.55
CA PRO A 139 -17.95 19.27 -1.70
C PRO A 139 -16.75 20.21 -1.80
N LYS A 140 -15.58 19.78 -1.33
CA LYS A 140 -14.36 20.60 -1.22
C LYS A 140 -13.31 20.24 -2.28
N GLU A 141 -13.56 19.26 -3.14
CA GLU A 141 -12.57 18.91 -4.17
C GLU A 141 -12.53 19.96 -5.28
N PRO A 142 -11.33 20.42 -5.70
CA PRO A 142 -11.20 21.26 -6.88
C PRO A 142 -11.62 20.53 -8.16
N PHE A 143 -11.29 19.25 -8.26
CA PHE A 143 -11.71 18.34 -9.34
C PHE A 143 -11.57 16.88 -8.89
N ASP A 144 -12.28 15.97 -9.55
CA ASP A 144 -12.21 14.53 -9.25
C ASP A 144 -10.83 13.95 -9.61
N VAL A 145 -10.14 13.37 -8.63
CA VAL A 145 -8.82 12.77 -8.80
C VAL A 145 -8.85 11.30 -9.27
N SER A 146 -10.03 10.69 -9.35
CA SER A 146 -10.20 9.29 -9.76
C SER A 146 -9.61 8.96 -11.13
N PRO A 147 -9.78 9.78 -12.19
CA PRO A 147 -9.15 9.53 -13.49
C PRO A 147 -7.62 9.47 -13.43
N TYR A 148 -7.00 10.32 -12.60
CA TYR A 148 -5.54 10.40 -12.45
C TYR A 148 -4.98 9.20 -11.67
N ALA A 149 -5.69 8.77 -10.63
CA ALA A 149 -5.34 7.56 -9.89
C ALA A 149 -5.45 6.30 -10.77
N GLN A 150 -6.51 6.19 -11.58
CA GLN A 150 -6.67 5.11 -12.55
C GLN A 150 -5.56 5.12 -13.60
N ALA A 151 -5.30 6.27 -14.25
CA ALA A 151 -4.27 6.38 -15.27
C ALA A 151 -2.88 6.04 -14.73
N THR A 152 -2.56 6.49 -13.51
CA THR A 152 -1.32 6.12 -12.81
C THR A 152 -1.25 4.61 -12.57
N PHE A 153 -2.33 4.00 -12.10
CA PHE A 153 -2.39 2.56 -11.91
C PHE A 153 -2.14 1.80 -13.23
N GLU A 154 -2.86 2.14 -14.30
CA GLU A 154 -2.76 1.45 -15.59
C GLU A 154 -1.40 1.60 -16.23
N TYR A 155 -0.81 2.80 -16.17
CA TYR A 155 0.48 3.07 -16.79
C TYR A 155 1.64 2.30 -16.12
N PHE A 156 1.60 2.19 -14.78
CA PHE A 156 2.66 1.55 -14.01
C PHE A 156 2.42 0.06 -13.74
N LEU A 157 1.20 -0.45 -13.94
CA LEU A 157 0.94 -1.88 -13.80
C LEU A 157 1.71 -2.67 -14.87
N ARG A 158 2.63 -3.54 -14.43
CA ARG A 158 3.53 -4.33 -15.30
C ARG A 158 4.46 -3.48 -16.16
N ASN A 159 4.68 -2.22 -15.78
CA ASN A 159 5.73 -1.41 -16.39
C ASN A 159 7.10 -1.96 -15.93
N PRO A 160 8.02 -2.28 -16.86
CA PRO A 160 9.32 -2.86 -16.53
C PRO A 160 10.09 -2.07 -15.47
N VAL A 161 10.02 -0.73 -15.52
CA VAL A 161 10.73 0.19 -14.62
C VAL A 161 10.42 -0.07 -13.14
N CYS A 162 9.22 -0.56 -12.83
CA CYS A 162 8.77 -0.77 -11.46
C CYS A 162 8.41 -2.21 -11.12
N ALA A 163 8.83 -3.18 -11.94
CA ALA A 163 8.59 -4.60 -11.68
C ALA A 163 9.50 -5.18 -10.58
N GLU A 164 10.72 -4.66 -10.43
CA GLU A 164 11.77 -5.25 -9.57
C GLU A 164 12.62 -4.19 -8.83
N MET A 165 11.97 -3.22 -8.19
CA MET A 165 12.67 -2.15 -7.47
C MET A 165 13.35 -2.66 -6.18
N GLY A 166 14.18 -1.81 -5.56
CA GLY A 166 14.76 -2.13 -4.24
C GLY A 166 13.71 -2.36 -3.15
N ARG A 167 12.56 -1.69 -3.24
CA ARG A 167 11.47 -1.85 -2.28
C ARG A 167 10.11 -1.42 -2.85
N LYS A 168 9.05 -1.71 -2.10
CA LYS A 168 7.69 -1.22 -2.38
C LYS A 168 7.67 0.30 -2.50
N PHE A 169 6.95 0.79 -3.51
CA PHE A 169 6.67 2.20 -3.75
C PHE A 169 5.17 2.46 -3.62
N LYS A 170 4.76 3.52 -2.93
CA LYS A 170 3.37 3.83 -2.60
C LYS A 170 3.04 5.24 -3.06
N MET A 171 1.87 5.38 -3.67
CA MET A 171 1.37 6.66 -4.17
C MET A 171 -0.04 6.94 -3.62
N SER A 172 -0.41 8.21 -3.51
CA SER A 172 -1.75 8.63 -3.07
C SER A 172 -2.23 9.93 -3.73
N PHE A 173 -3.53 10.03 -3.97
CA PHE A 173 -4.22 11.23 -4.47
C PHE A 173 -5.27 11.72 -3.46
N SER A 174 -5.05 12.88 -2.85
CA SER A 174 -6.10 13.51 -2.03
C SER A 174 -7.18 14.12 -2.92
N ALA A 175 -8.43 14.17 -2.46
CA ALA A 175 -9.50 14.94 -3.12
C ALA A 175 -9.36 16.46 -2.89
N SER A 176 -8.78 16.88 -1.77
CA SER A 176 -8.74 18.30 -1.39
C SER A 176 -7.55 18.63 -0.48
N ALA A 177 -7.46 19.90 -0.07
CA ALA A 177 -6.50 20.37 0.92
C ALA A 177 -6.72 19.79 2.33
N GLU A 178 -7.76 19.01 2.60
CA GLU A 178 -7.89 18.29 3.87
C GLU A 178 -6.93 17.08 3.96
N ASP A 179 -6.38 16.65 2.83
CA ASP A 179 -5.43 15.55 2.71
C ASP A 179 -5.89 14.23 3.37
N THR A 180 -7.12 13.82 3.08
CA THR A 180 -7.70 12.57 3.59
C THR A 180 -7.06 11.30 2.99
N ALA A 181 -6.19 11.44 1.98
CA ALA A 181 -5.39 10.36 1.42
C ALA A 181 -4.00 10.22 2.08
N PHE A 182 -3.64 11.10 3.02
CA PHE A 182 -2.37 11.12 3.74
C PHE A 182 -1.15 11.25 2.82
N SER A 183 -1.19 12.23 1.91
CA SER A 183 -0.15 12.43 0.88
C SER A 183 1.27 12.49 1.45
N TYR A 184 1.43 13.03 2.65
CA TYR A 184 2.71 13.21 3.33
C TYR A 184 3.38 11.94 3.89
N ILE A 185 2.75 10.77 3.82
CA ILE A 185 3.37 9.48 4.24
C ILE A 185 3.64 8.53 3.07
N HIS A 186 3.42 8.97 1.83
CA HIS A 186 3.61 8.17 0.63
C HIS A 186 4.96 8.47 -0.02
N ASP A 187 5.48 7.53 -0.81
CA ASP A 187 6.71 7.78 -1.55
C ASP A 187 6.47 8.91 -2.59
N LEU A 188 5.24 9.01 -3.13
CA LEU A 188 4.69 10.19 -3.81
C LEU A 188 3.25 10.48 -3.35
N GLY A 189 2.95 11.75 -3.09
CA GLY A 189 1.61 12.22 -2.72
C GLY A 189 1.15 13.39 -3.58
N PHE A 190 -0.11 13.39 -4.00
CA PHE A 190 -0.68 14.37 -4.91
C PHE A 190 -1.93 15.02 -4.30
N ILE A 191 -2.00 16.36 -4.33
CA ILE A 191 -3.16 17.13 -3.87
C ILE A 191 -3.60 18.05 -5.02
N PRO A 192 -4.86 18.03 -5.45
CA PRO A 192 -5.33 18.79 -6.61
C PRO A 192 -5.24 20.29 -6.36
N LYS A 193 -4.77 21.02 -7.38
CA LYS A 193 -4.66 22.48 -7.39
C LYS A 193 -5.18 23.03 -8.72
N LEU A 194 -5.80 24.20 -8.65
CA LEU A 194 -6.24 24.95 -9.83
C LEU A 194 -5.38 26.21 -9.98
N LYS A 195 -5.05 26.54 -11.22
CA LYS A 195 -4.49 27.84 -11.62
C LYS A 195 -5.35 28.41 -12.74
N TYR A 196 -5.32 29.74 -12.88
CA TYR A 196 -5.92 30.43 -14.01
C TYR A 196 -4.80 31.11 -14.79
N ILE A 197 -4.62 30.71 -16.05
CA ILE A 197 -3.63 31.29 -16.97
C ILE A 197 -4.42 31.86 -18.15
N ASP A 198 -4.32 33.17 -18.39
CA ASP A 198 -5.07 33.87 -19.43
C ASP A 198 -6.60 33.64 -19.37
N GLY A 199 -7.14 33.49 -18.15
CA GLY A 199 -8.56 33.22 -17.90
C GLY A 199 -8.97 31.76 -18.11
N VAL A 200 -8.05 30.87 -18.48
CA VAL A 200 -8.28 29.43 -18.66
C VAL A 200 -7.90 28.68 -17.38
N GLU A 201 -8.81 27.82 -16.90
CA GLU A 201 -8.54 26.90 -15.80
C GLU A 201 -7.50 25.86 -16.23
N VAL A 202 -6.39 25.81 -15.50
CA VAL A 202 -5.33 24.80 -15.64
C VAL A 202 -5.28 23.96 -14.38
N ARG A 203 -5.36 22.64 -14.57
CA ARG A 203 -5.32 21.66 -13.49
C ARG A 203 -3.90 21.17 -13.27
N GLY A 204 -3.59 20.92 -12.00
CA GLY A 204 -2.32 20.36 -11.59
C GLY A 204 -2.38 19.87 -10.16
N PHE A 205 -1.22 19.51 -9.62
CA PHE A 205 -1.10 18.93 -8.29
C PHE A 205 0.01 19.58 -7.49
N LYS A 206 -0.25 19.84 -6.20
CA LYS A 206 0.82 19.93 -5.21
C LYS A 206 1.38 18.52 -5.02
N VAL A 207 2.70 18.39 -5.06
CA VAL A 207 3.40 17.09 -5.04
C VAL A 207 4.32 17.01 -3.82
N LEU A 208 4.20 15.91 -3.10
CA LEU A 208 5.10 15.54 -2.01
C LEU A 208 5.88 14.28 -2.37
N LEU A 209 7.14 14.22 -1.92
CA LEU A 209 8.10 13.18 -2.26
C LEU A 209 8.78 12.61 -1.01
N GLY A 210 8.86 11.28 -0.90
CA GLY A 210 9.77 10.63 0.05
C GLY A 210 9.22 10.31 1.44
N GLY A 211 7.91 10.22 1.62
CA GLY A 211 7.29 9.85 2.89
C GLY A 211 7.34 8.35 3.21
N GLY A 212 7.07 8.02 4.46
CA GLY A 212 6.80 6.65 4.87
C GLY A 212 6.93 6.41 6.36
N LEU A 213 5.96 5.70 6.94
CA LEU A 213 5.94 5.31 8.35
C LEU A 213 7.01 4.25 8.68
N GLY A 214 6.71 2.95 8.63
CA GLY A 214 7.65 1.91 9.05
C GLY A 214 8.06 2.08 10.53
N SER A 215 9.19 1.48 10.94
CA SER A 215 9.70 1.60 12.32
C SER A 215 10.21 3.00 12.67
N GLN A 216 10.75 3.70 11.67
CA GLN A 216 11.21 5.09 11.76
C GLN A 216 10.44 5.92 10.73
N PRO A 217 9.43 6.70 11.13
CA PRO A 217 8.61 7.51 10.23
C PRO A 217 9.38 8.70 9.64
N PHE A 218 9.13 8.98 8.36
CA PHE A 218 9.59 10.17 7.64
C PHE A 218 8.36 10.80 6.97
N LEU A 219 8.26 12.12 7.04
CA LEU A 219 7.28 12.88 6.28
C LEU A 219 7.85 13.21 4.91
N ALA A 220 7.00 13.23 3.89
CA ALA A 220 7.35 13.59 2.54
C ALA A 220 7.69 15.09 2.47
N SER A 221 8.63 15.44 1.60
CA SER A 221 9.00 16.84 1.32
C SER A 221 8.17 17.38 0.16
N LEU A 222 7.73 18.63 0.26
CA LEU A 222 7.13 19.34 -0.86
C LEU A 222 8.16 19.51 -1.99
N THR A 223 7.78 19.16 -3.22
CA THR A 223 8.64 19.31 -4.40
C THR A 223 8.05 20.23 -5.44
N ASN A 224 6.72 20.27 -5.55
CA ASN A 224 6.01 21.11 -6.50
C ASN A 224 4.77 21.67 -5.82
N GLU A 225 4.63 22.99 -5.81
CA GLU A 225 3.34 23.61 -5.43
C GLU A 225 2.27 23.40 -6.50
N PHE A 226 2.72 23.18 -7.74
CA PHE A 226 1.86 22.90 -8.88
C PHE A 226 2.66 22.18 -9.97
N LEU A 227 2.38 20.89 -10.17
CA LEU A 227 2.79 20.09 -11.31
C LEU A 227 1.59 20.01 -12.27
N PRO A 228 1.71 20.49 -13.52
CA PRO A 228 0.66 20.33 -14.53
C PRO A 228 0.23 18.88 -14.69
N GLU A 229 -1.06 18.66 -14.93
CA GLU A 229 -1.61 17.30 -14.95
C GLU A 229 -1.05 16.38 -16.04
N ASP A 230 -0.59 16.94 -17.16
CA ASP A 230 0.01 16.22 -18.27
C ASP A 230 1.48 15.85 -18.02
N GLU A 231 2.14 16.49 -17.05
CA GLU A 231 3.48 16.13 -16.59
C GLU A 231 3.49 15.04 -15.51
N LEU A 232 2.30 14.66 -15.00
CA LEU A 232 2.14 13.72 -13.89
C LEU A 232 2.84 12.37 -14.13
N ILE A 233 2.50 11.68 -15.23
CA ILE A 233 3.05 10.36 -15.56
C ILE A 233 4.56 10.41 -15.84
N PRO A 234 5.08 11.32 -16.68
CA PRO A 234 6.52 11.49 -16.87
C PRO A 234 7.28 11.73 -15.56
N TYR A 235 6.76 12.57 -14.66
CA TYR A 235 7.39 12.86 -13.37
C TYR A 235 7.46 11.61 -12.48
N ILE A 236 6.38 10.82 -12.43
CA ILE A 236 6.35 9.56 -11.67
C ILE A 236 7.35 8.56 -12.26
N GLU A 237 7.39 8.38 -13.59
CA GLU A 237 8.30 7.44 -14.23
C GLU A 237 9.77 7.80 -13.97
N ALA A 238 10.13 9.08 -14.13
CA ALA A 238 11.47 9.56 -13.82
C ALA A 238 11.85 9.31 -12.35
N THR A 239 10.93 9.55 -11.41
CA THR A 239 11.12 9.23 -9.99
C THR A 239 11.37 7.75 -9.75
N LEU A 240 10.59 6.87 -10.39
CA LEU A 240 10.75 5.42 -10.27
C LEU A 240 12.09 4.95 -10.85
N ARG A 241 12.55 5.53 -11.97
CA ARG A 241 13.86 5.24 -12.56
C ARG A 241 15.02 5.61 -11.62
N VAL A 242 14.93 6.76 -10.94
CA VAL A 242 15.92 7.15 -9.91
C VAL A 242 15.90 6.15 -8.75
N PHE A 243 14.72 5.80 -8.25
CA PHE A 243 14.63 4.83 -7.16
C PHE A 243 15.14 3.45 -7.56
N ASP A 244 14.85 3.01 -8.79
CA ASP A 244 15.36 1.77 -9.34
C ASP A 244 16.90 1.79 -9.40
N ARG A 245 17.50 2.81 -9.99
CA ARG A 245 18.96 2.85 -10.19
C ARG A 245 19.76 2.99 -8.89
N TYR A 246 19.32 3.88 -8.00
CA TYR A 246 20.08 4.27 -6.81
C TYR A 246 19.56 3.65 -5.52
N GLY A 247 18.41 2.97 -5.55
CA GLY A 247 17.81 2.33 -4.39
C GLY A 247 18.63 1.17 -3.81
N GLU A 248 18.69 1.11 -2.49
CA GLU A 248 19.35 0.05 -1.73
C GLU A 248 18.62 -1.30 -1.88
N ARG A 249 19.35 -2.39 -2.15
CA ARG A 249 18.81 -3.74 -2.43
C ARG A 249 19.24 -4.82 -1.46
N ASN A 250 20.35 -4.63 -0.74
CA ASN A 250 20.92 -5.63 0.15
C ASN A 250 20.29 -5.49 1.55
N ASN A 251 20.21 -4.26 2.07
CA ASN A 251 19.61 -3.97 3.37
C ASN A 251 18.17 -3.45 3.25
N ARG A 252 17.20 -4.36 3.41
CA ARG A 252 15.77 -4.04 3.28
C ARG A 252 15.25 -3.02 4.30
N ASN A 253 15.91 -2.84 5.43
CA ASN A 253 15.56 -1.83 6.44
C ASN A 253 15.93 -0.42 5.97
N LYS A 254 16.82 -0.29 5.00
CA LYS A 254 17.27 0.97 4.38
C LYS A 254 16.86 1.10 2.91
N ALA A 255 16.05 0.17 2.39
CA ALA A 255 15.72 0.07 0.97
C ALA A 255 14.54 0.95 0.51
N ARG A 256 13.79 1.59 1.42
CA ARG A 256 12.70 2.50 1.03
C ARG A 256 13.24 3.80 0.47
N PHE A 257 12.51 4.39 -0.47
CA PHE A 257 12.90 5.63 -1.17
C PHE A 257 13.23 6.80 -0.23
N LYS A 258 12.54 6.94 0.90
CA LYS A 258 12.89 7.91 1.96
C LYS A 258 14.36 7.86 2.41
N TYR A 259 14.96 6.68 2.46
CA TYR A 259 16.37 6.53 2.84
C TYR A 259 17.33 6.88 1.71
N LEU A 260 16.90 6.75 0.46
CA LEU A 260 17.65 7.26 -0.68
C LEU A 260 17.74 8.78 -0.61
N ILE A 261 16.63 9.47 -0.35
CA ILE A 261 16.59 10.92 -0.13
C ILE A 261 17.46 11.31 1.07
N GLN A 262 17.37 10.58 2.18
CA GLN A 262 18.24 10.83 3.34
C GLN A 262 19.74 10.70 2.99
N LYS A 263 20.10 9.75 2.12
CA LYS A 263 21.50 9.47 1.74
C LYS A 263 22.05 10.51 0.77
N LEU A 264 21.29 10.88 -0.27
CA LEU A 264 21.75 11.77 -1.34
C LEU A 264 21.45 13.25 -1.08
N GLY A 265 20.42 13.53 -0.27
CA GLY A 265 19.81 14.86 -0.17
C GLY A 265 18.67 15.02 -1.18
N LEU A 266 17.67 15.84 -0.81
CA LEU A 266 16.50 16.08 -1.65
C LEU A 266 16.87 16.76 -2.97
N GLU A 267 17.74 17.78 -2.92
CA GLU A 267 18.18 18.52 -4.11
C GLU A 267 18.81 17.61 -5.16
N GLU A 268 19.75 16.74 -4.74
CA GLU A 268 20.39 15.80 -5.65
C GLU A 268 19.40 14.80 -6.23
N VAL A 269 18.45 14.30 -5.43
CA VAL A 269 17.39 13.42 -5.94
C VAL A 269 16.55 14.14 -7.00
N LEU A 270 16.19 15.41 -6.80
CA LEU A 270 15.44 16.19 -7.78
C LEU A 270 16.24 16.41 -9.08
N ASN A 271 17.54 16.67 -8.99
CA ASN A 271 18.42 16.77 -10.16
C ASN A 271 18.47 15.45 -10.95
N LEU A 272 18.55 14.32 -10.25
CA LEU A 272 18.50 13.00 -10.87
C LEU A 272 17.15 12.71 -11.53
N ILE A 273 16.04 13.13 -10.91
CA ILE A 273 14.69 12.99 -11.49
C ILE A 273 14.59 13.80 -12.78
N GLU A 274 15.07 15.04 -12.78
CA GLU A 274 15.08 15.87 -13.99
C GLU A 274 15.91 15.23 -15.10
N ALA A 275 17.08 14.69 -14.78
CA ALA A 275 17.94 14.01 -15.73
C ALA A 275 17.28 12.76 -16.35
N GLU A 276 16.43 12.04 -15.59
CA GLU A 276 15.72 10.86 -16.10
C GLU A 276 14.60 11.19 -17.09
N LYS A 277 14.12 12.43 -17.16
CA LYS A 277 13.04 12.81 -18.09
C LYS A 277 13.39 12.55 -19.56
N ILE A 278 14.67 12.55 -19.94
CA ILE A 278 15.11 12.21 -21.30
C ILE A 278 14.76 10.74 -21.63
N ALA A 279 14.86 9.85 -20.65
CA ALA A 279 14.65 8.41 -20.82
C ALA A 279 13.18 7.98 -20.77
N THR A 280 12.28 8.85 -20.29
CA THR A 280 10.88 8.48 -20.10
C THR A 280 10.21 8.14 -21.42
N LYS A 281 9.32 7.14 -21.37
CA LYS A 281 8.55 6.68 -22.53
C LYS A 281 7.63 7.76 -23.10
N VAL A 282 7.08 8.62 -22.24
CA VAL A 282 6.26 9.77 -22.63
C VAL A 282 6.82 11.05 -22.02
N LYS A 283 6.73 12.17 -22.75
CA LYS A 283 7.17 13.51 -22.29
C LYS A 283 6.01 14.31 -21.68
N THR A 284 4.82 14.10 -22.22
CA THR A 284 3.55 14.55 -21.67
C THR A 284 2.55 13.40 -21.81
N SER A 285 1.58 13.34 -20.91
CA SER A 285 0.55 12.31 -20.89
C SER A 285 -0.79 12.95 -20.54
N PRO A 286 -1.54 13.46 -21.54
CA PRO A 286 -2.89 13.96 -21.32
C PRO A 286 -3.75 12.88 -20.66
N ILE A 287 -4.35 13.23 -19.52
CA ILE A 287 -5.22 12.32 -18.78
C ILE A 287 -6.64 12.44 -19.34
N ASP A 288 -7.20 11.33 -19.80
CA ASP A 288 -8.61 11.26 -20.16
C ASP A 288 -9.48 11.38 -18.90
N ARG A 289 -9.99 12.60 -18.69
CA ARG A 289 -10.84 12.97 -17.54
C ARG A 289 -12.18 12.23 -17.55
N THR A 290 -12.60 11.68 -18.69
CA THR A 290 -13.89 10.99 -18.85
C THR A 290 -13.80 9.48 -18.63
N LYS A 291 -12.58 8.94 -18.58
CA LYS A 291 -12.31 7.50 -18.45
C LYS A 291 -12.97 6.86 -17.22
N ILE A 292 -13.07 7.62 -16.12
CA ILE A 292 -13.84 7.20 -14.95
C ILE A 292 -15.21 7.85 -15.05
N GLU A 293 -16.16 7.09 -15.59
CA GLU A 293 -17.57 7.50 -15.61
C GLU A 293 -18.08 7.67 -14.17
N GLN A 294 -18.77 8.77 -13.93
CA GLN A 294 -19.52 8.95 -12.69
C GLN A 294 -20.66 7.93 -12.68
N PRO A 295 -20.89 7.24 -11.56
CA PRO A 295 -21.91 6.22 -11.52
C PRO A 295 -23.28 6.85 -11.64
N LEU A 296 -24.21 6.14 -12.29
CA LEU A 296 -25.59 6.60 -12.39
C LEU A 296 -26.23 6.63 -10.99
N PRO A 297 -26.90 7.73 -10.63
CA PRO A 297 -27.70 7.75 -9.41
C PRO A 297 -28.75 6.63 -9.40
N PRO A 298 -29.11 6.10 -8.22
CA PRO A 298 -30.12 5.06 -8.13
C PRO A 298 -31.50 5.57 -8.55
N ASP A 299 -32.31 4.69 -9.15
CA ASP A 299 -33.75 4.94 -9.31
C ASP A 299 -34.47 4.63 -7.99
N ASP A 300 -34.72 5.68 -7.20
CA ASP A 300 -35.42 5.57 -5.92
C ASP A 300 -36.95 5.73 -6.03
N SER A 301 -37.51 5.72 -7.25
CA SER A 301 -38.95 5.93 -7.49
C SER A 301 -39.85 4.91 -6.78
N GLN A 302 -39.34 3.68 -6.60
CA GLN A 302 -40.03 2.58 -5.92
C GLN A 302 -39.69 2.50 -4.42
N VAL A 303 -38.79 3.35 -3.92
CA VAL A 303 -38.41 3.38 -2.51
C VAL A 303 -39.53 4.08 -1.73
N ALA A 304 -40.23 3.31 -0.90
CA ALA A 304 -41.28 3.85 -0.03
C ALA A 304 -40.68 4.86 0.97
N ALA A 305 -41.43 5.91 1.31
CA ALA A 305 -41.03 6.79 2.41
C ALA A 305 -41.01 5.99 3.72
N LEU A 306 -39.89 6.03 4.44
CA LEU A 306 -39.73 5.46 5.76
C LEU A 306 -39.31 6.58 6.71
N ASP A 307 -40.18 6.91 7.66
CA ASP A 307 -39.91 7.95 8.65
C ASP A 307 -39.25 7.34 9.89
N LEU A 308 -38.00 7.75 10.14
CA LEU A 308 -37.25 7.43 11.35
C LEU A 308 -36.82 8.70 12.09
N ASP A 309 -37.48 9.84 11.84
CA ASP A 309 -37.05 11.14 12.36
C ASP A 309 -37.06 11.20 13.89
N THR A 310 -37.91 10.40 14.52
CA THR A 310 -37.99 10.26 15.98
C THR A 310 -37.07 9.18 16.56
N ASP A 311 -36.40 8.36 15.75
CA ASP A 311 -35.43 7.36 16.22
C ASP A 311 -34.07 8.03 16.49
N LEU A 312 -33.75 8.21 17.77
CA LEU A 312 -32.50 8.84 18.21
C LEU A 312 -31.25 8.11 17.68
N ASN A 313 -31.27 6.78 17.55
CA ASN A 313 -30.11 6.04 17.04
C ASN A 313 -29.90 6.32 15.55
N TYR A 314 -30.98 6.45 14.79
CA TYR A 314 -30.91 6.85 13.39
C TYR A 314 -30.38 8.29 13.25
N GLN A 315 -30.84 9.23 14.09
CA GLN A 315 -30.35 10.61 14.05
C GLN A 315 -28.85 10.72 14.36
N ILE A 316 -28.38 10.00 15.38
CA ILE A 316 -26.95 9.93 15.71
C ILE A 316 -26.18 9.32 14.54
N TRP A 317 -26.62 8.17 14.01
CA TRP A 317 -25.99 7.52 12.88
C TRP A 317 -25.93 8.44 11.64
N LYS A 318 -27.03 9.11 11.31
CA LYS A 318 -27.10 10.04 10.18
C LYS A 318 -26.06 11.15 10.34
N ASN A 319 -25.96 11.74 11.52
CA ASN A 319 -24.98 12.80 11.81
C ASN A 319 -23.52 12.32 11.74
N THR A 320 -23.24 11.10 12.22
CA THR A 320 -21.86 10.60 12.32
C THR A 320 -21.38 9.88 11.06
N ASN A 321 -22.28 9.34 10.24
CA ASN A 321 -21.93 8.43 9.14
C ASN A 321 -22.36 8.95 7.76
N THR A 322 -23.01 10.10 7.66
CA THR A 322 -23.42 10.65 6.34
C THR A 322 -22.90 12.06 6.13
N PHE A 323 -22.78 12.47 4.87
CA PHE A 323 -22.49 13.85 4.49
C PHE A 323 -23.14 14.17 3.14
N GLY A 324 -23.52 15.44 2.94
CA GLY A 324 -24.04 15.90 1.65
C GLY A 324 -22.93 15.92 0.59
N GLN A 325 -23.20 15.36 -0.58
CA GLN A 325 -22.27 15.40 -1.70
C GLN A 325 -22.27 16.79 -2.38
N LYS A 326 -21.30 17.03 -3.26
CA LYS A 326 -21.32 18.20 -4.14
C LYS A 326 -22.47 18.17 -5.16
N GLN A 327 -23.01 16.99 -5.46
CA GLN A 327 -24.22 16.82 -6.27
C GLN A 327 -25.45 17.04 -5.37
N GLU A 328 -26.26 18.05 -5.69
CA GLU A 328 -27.44 18.41 -4.90
C GLU A 328 -28.41 17.22 -4.71
N GLY A 329 -28.94 17.08 -3.50
CA GLY A 329 -29.92 16.03 -3.15
C GLY A 329 -29.34 14.64 -2.87
N TYR A 330 -28.01 14.47 -2.99
CA TYR A 330 -27.32 13.20 -2.74
C TYR A 330 -26.40 13.25 -1.53
N TYR A 331 -26.23 12.09 -0.91
CA TYR A 331 -25.42 11.87 0.28
C TYR A 331 -24.41 10.75 0.07
N GLY A 332 -23.21 10.94 0.63
CA GLY A 332 -22.27 9.86 0.88
C GLY A 332 -22.62 9.20 2.21
N VAL A 333 -22.59 7.86 2.25
CA VAL A 333 -22.86 7.07 3.46
C VAL A 333 -21.66 6.20 3.79
N TYR A 334 -21.08 6.42 4.97
CA TYR A 334 -20.01 5.60 5.50
C TYR A 334 -20.56 4.40 6.26
N VAL A 335 -20.11 3.22 5.87
CA VAL A 335 -20.35 1.97 6.59
C VAL A 335 -19.10 1.67 7.41
N ARG A 336 -19.20 1.86 8.72
CA ARG A 336 -18.12 1.54 9.64
C ARG A 336 -17.98 0.02 9.75
N VAL A 337 -16.77 -0.49 9.53
CA VAL A 337 -16.45 -1.92 9.58
C VAL A 337 -15.35 -2.12 10.63
N SER A 338 -15.73 -2.60 11.82
CA SER A 338 -14.76 -2.91 12.88
C SER A 338 -13.69 -3.89 12.38
N THR A 339 -12.43 -3.59 12.69
CA THR A 339 -11.22 -4.29 12.24
C THR A 339 -11.02 -4.44 10.71
N GLY A 340 -11.91 -3.86 9.92
CA GLY A 340 -11.96 -4.05 8.47
C GLY A 340 -12.47 -5.41 8.01
N ASP A 341 -13.06 -6.24 8.88
CA ASP A 341 -13.51 -7.58 8.51
C ASP A 341 -15.01 -7.63 8.20
N ILE A 342 -15.37 -8.15 7.03
CA ILE A 342 -16.76 -8.41 6.64
C ILE A 342 -16.93 -9.87 6.17
N GLY A 343 -17.84 -10.59 6.82
CA GLY A 343 -18.23 -11.94 6.41
C GLY A 343 -18.84 -11.95 5.01
N THR A 344 -18.60 -13.00 4.23
CA THR A 344 -19.05 -13.10 2.84
C THR A 344 -20.58 -13.12 2.70
N ASP A 345 -21.27 -13.70 3.68
CA ASP A 345 -22.72 -13.68 3.82
C ASP A 345 -23.26 -12.25 4.01
N LYS A 346 -22.66 -11.49 4.95
CA LYS A 346 -22.98 -10.07 5.18
C LYS A 346 -22.68 -9.22 3.95
N ALA A 347 -21.55 -9.43 3.28
CA ALA A 347 -21.18 -8.70 2.06
C ALA A 347 -22.22 -8.90 0.95
N ARG A 348 -22.70 -10.15 0.75
CA ARG A 348 -23.77 -10.44 -0.22
C ARG A 348 -25.10 -9.82 0.16
N ALA A 349 -25.50 -9.94 1.43
CA ALA A 349 -26.74 -9.36 1.93
C ALA A 349 -26.73 -7.83 1.83
N LEU A 350 -25.57 -7.20 2.11
CA LEU A 350 -25.36 -5.77 1.95
C LEU A 350 -25.60 -5.34 0.51
N VAL A 351 -24.90 -5.94 -0.45
CA VAL A 351 -25.07 -5.63 -1.88
C VAL A 351 -26.51 -5.86 -2.34
N ALA A 352 -27.15 -6.95 -1.90
CA ALA A 352 -28.54 -7.24 -2.26
C ALA A 352 -29.50 -6.16 -1.76
N GLY A 353 -29.32 -5.67 -0.53
CA GLY A 353 -30.16 -4.64 0.07
C GLY A 353 -29.87 -3.21 -0.41
N LEU A 354 -28.66 -2.94 -0.91
CA LEU A 354 -28.25 -1.62 -1.41
C LEU A 354 -28.75 -1.31 -2.82
N LYS A 355 -29.22 -2.31 -3.57
CA LYS A 355 -29.77 -2.11 -4.92
C LYS A 355 -30.87 -1.04 -4.88
N ASN A 356 -30.79 -0.08 -5.80
CA ASN A 356 -31.72 1.06 -5.91
C ASN A 356 -31.68 2.06 -4.74
N LEU A 357 -30.79 1.89 -3.74
CA LEU A 357 -30.64 2.85 -2.64
C LEU A 357 -29.42 3.76 -2.82
N VAL A 358 -28.38 3.25 -3.49
CA VAL A 358 -27.11 3.91 -3.76
C VAL A 358 -26.61 3.52 -5.15
N ALA A 359 -25.62 4.25 -5.67
CA ALA A 359 -25.01 3.92 -6.96
C ALA A 359 -24.06 2.70 -6.86
N ASP A 360 -23.82 2.02 -7.99
CA ASP A 360 -22.89 0.88 -8.10
C ASP A 360 -21.42 1.33 -8.11
N ASP A 361 -21.00 1.98 -7.03
CA ASP A 361 -19.63 2.44 -6.78
C ASP A 361 -19.38 2.49 -5.27
N ILE A 362 -18.84 1.40 -4.72
CA ILE A 362 -18.41 1.32 -3.32
C ILE A 362 -16.94 1.71 -3.24
N ARG A 363 -16.58 2.49 -2.22
CA ARG A 363 -15.20 2.87 -1.92
C ARG A 363 -14.72 2.27 -0.62
N ILE A 364 -13.59 1.58 -0.66
CA ILE A 364 -12.88 1.19 0.56
C ILE A 364 -12.10 2.40 1.06
N THR A 365 -12.21 2.70 2.34
CA THR A 365 -11.57 3.85 2.99
C THR A 365 -10.23 3.48 3.62
N GLN A 366 -9.36 4.46 3.87
CA GLN A 366 -8.03 4.25 4.46
C GLN A 366 -8.10 3.84 5.95
N ASN A 367 -9.23 4.08 6.62
CA ASN A 367 -9.56 3.54 7.95
C ASN A 367 -10.31 2.19 7.89
N GLN A 368 -10.24 1.46 6.76
CA GLN A 368 -10.72 0.08 6.61
C GLN A 368 -12.23 -0.11 6.65
N SER A 369 -12.98 0.89 6.17
CA SER A 369 -14.43 0.89 6.12
C SER A 369 -14.91 1.07 4.68
N LEU A 370 -16.23 1.22 4.47
CA LEU A 370 -16.80 1.47 3.14
C LEU A 370 -17.46 2.85 3.05
N LEU A 371 -17.48 3.42 1.86
CA LEU A 371 -18.28 4.57 1.49
C LEU A 371 -19.18 4.20 0.32
N LEU A 372 -20.48 4.46 0.48
CA LEU A 372 -21.51 4.34 -0.53
C LEU A 372 -21.82 5.73 -1.08
N LYS A 373 -21.98 5.84 -2.40
CA LYS A 373 -22.22 7.11 -3.09
C LYS A 373 -23.65 7.21 -3.59
N TYR A 374 -24.14 8.44 -3.72
CA TYR A 374 -25.43 8.79 -4.31
C TYR A 374 -26.65 8.22 -3.56
N ALA A 375 -26.57 8.10 -2.23
CA ALA A 375 -27.78 7.88 -1.45
C ALA A 375 -28.69 9.11 -1.55
N THR A 376 -30.00 8.93 -1.71
CA THR A 376 -30.96 10.04 -1.60
C THR A 376 -31.42 10.17 -0.15
N GLU A 377 -32.05 11.30 0.20
CA GLU A 377 -32.66 11.49 1.53
C GLU A 377 -33.65 10.36 1.87
N LYS A 378 -34.42 9.90 0.89
CA LYS A 378 -35.38 8.78 1.04
C LYS A 378 -34.70 7.45 1.27
N SER A 379 -33.50 7.24 0.73
CA SER A 379 -32.73 6.01 0.89
C SER A 379 -32.09 5.88 2.28
N LEU A 380 -31.76 6.98 2.96
CA LEU A 380 -31.01 6.94 4.22
C LEU A 380 -31.68 6.08 5.32
N PRO A 381 -32.99 6.18 5.60
CA PRO A 381 -33.66 5.32 6.58
C PRO A 381 -33.58 3.82 6.23
N HIS A 382 -33.69 3.48 4.94
CA HIS A 382 -33.61 2.09 4.47
C HIS A 382 -32.19 1.54 4.58
N ILE A 383 -31.19 2.34 4.21
CA ILE A 383 -29.78 1.98 4.36
C ILE A 383 -29.48 1.74 5.85
N TYR A 384 -29.94 2.62 6.75
CA TYR A 384 -29.76 2.43 8.19
C TYR A 384 -30.37 1.11 8.69
N GLN A 385 -31.61 0.79 8.32
CA GLN A 385 -32.25 -0.48 8.73
C GLN A 385 -31.54 -1.70 8.16
N LEU A 386 -31.10 -1.65 6.91
CA LEU A 386 -30.28 -2.69 6.30
C LEU A 386 -28.99 -2.89 7.08
N LEU A 387 -28.22 -1.83 7.30
CA LEU A 387 -26.97 -1.89 8.05
C LEU A 387 -27.20 -2.40 9.49
N LYS A 388 -28.29 -2.00 10.14
CA LYS A 388 -28.66 -2.48 11.48
C LYS A 388 -28.92 -3.98 11.49
N SER A 389 -29.62 -4.50 10.49
CA SER A 389 -29.89 -5.94 10.35
C SER A 389 -28.62 -6.78 10.12
N LEU A 390 -27.56 -6.15 9.60
CA LEU A 390 -26.27 -6.77 9.32
C LEU A 390 -25.22 -6.52 10.41
N ASP A 391 -25.57 -5.80 11.47
CA ASP A 391 -24.63 -5.33 12.51
C ASP A 391 -23.48 -4.48 11.92
N LEU A 392 -23.85 -3.54 11.04
CA LEU A 392 -22.98 -2.59 10.34
C LEU A 392 -23.45 -1.13 10.48
N ALA A 393 -24.41 -0.86 11.36
CA ALA A 393 -24.93 0.50 11.65
C ALA A 393 -24.19 1.21 12.78
N GLN A 394 -22.94 0.82 13.06
CA GLN A 394 -22.12 1.41 14.11
C GLN A 394 -21.88 2.90 13.81
N VAL A 395 -22.08 3.73 14.83
CA VAL A 395 -21.96 5.20 14.74
C VAL A 395 -20.50 5.64 14.84
N GLY A 396 -20.24 6.90 14.50
CA GLY A 396 -18.93 7.53 14.68
C GLY A 396 -17.89 7.10 13.65
N PHE A 397 -18.24 6.98 12.36
CA PHE A 397 -17.24 6.74 11.32
C PHE A 397 -16.11 7.79 11.39
N ASP A 398 -14.87 7.31 11.30
CA ASP A 398 -13.65 8.10 11.41
C ASP A 398 -13.65 9.00 12.66
N SER A 399 -14.31 8.60 13.73
CA SER A 399 -14.22 9.27 15.03
C SER A 399 -13.14 8.64 15.90
N THR A 400 -12.94 9.16 17.12
CA THR A 400 -12.13 8.50 18.15
C THR A 400 -12.60 7.08 18.44
N ALA A 401 -13.90 6.81 18.28
CA ALA A 401 -14.47 5.49 18.50
C ALA A 401 -14.14 4.50 17.38
N ASP A 402 -13.72 4.95 16.18
CA ASP A 402 -13.44 4.12 15.00
C ASP A 402 -11.95 3.80 14.89
N VAL A 403 -11.56 2.64 15.41
CA VAL A 403 -10.15 2.30 15.64
C VAL A 403 -9.57 1.59 14.41
N THR A 404 -8.59 2.23 13.75
CA THR A 404 -7.85 1.59 12.65
C THR A 404 -6.84 0.58 13.19
N THR A 405 -6.73 -0.60 12.59
CA THR A 405 -5.81 -1.65 13.04
C THR A 405 -5.11 -2.37 11.89
N CYS A 406 -4.15 -3.22 12.21
CA CYS A 406 -3.62 -4.20 11.26
C CYS A 406 -4.01 -5.61 11.70
N PRO A 407 -3.80 -6.64 10.86
CA PRO A 407 -4.12 -8.02 11.24
C PRO A 407 -3.38 -8.54 12.49
N GLY A 408 -2.23 -7.95 12.86
CA GLY A 408 -1.54 -8.37 14.08
C GLY A 408 -1.17 -9.85 14.08
N THR A 409 -1.20 -10.49 15.25
CA THR A 409 -0.92 -11.93 15.38
C THR A 409 -2.00 -12.84 14.79
N ASP A 410 -3.17 -12.33 14.37
CA ASP A 410 -4.22 -13.16 13.75
C ASP A 410 -3.70 -13.88 12.51
N THR A 411 -3.00 -13.15 11.63
CA THR A 411 -2.47 -13.72 10.37
C THR A 411 -1.05 -13.24 10.03
N CYS A 412 -0.51 -12.22 10.68
CA CYS A 412 0.79 -11.65 10.28
C CYS A 412 1.98 -12.38 10.90
N ASN A 413 2.93 -12.79 10.05
CA ASN A 413 4.23 -13.32 10.47
C ASN A 413 5.04 -12.35 11.35
N LEU A 414 4.87 -11.04 11.17
CA LEU A 414 5.60 -10.00 11.92
C LEU A 414 4.83 -9.51 13.16
N GLY A 415 3.62 -10.00 13.41
CA GLY A 415 2.82 -9.59 14.57
C GLY A 415 3.53 -9.98 15.88
N ILE A 416 3.63 -9.01 16.79
CA ILE A 416 4.12 -9.21 18.16
C ILE A 416 2.93 -9.38 19.10
N SER A 417 1.88 -8.59 18.91
CA SER A 417 0.63 -8.67 19.68
C SER A 417 -0.60 -8.71 18.78
N ASN A 418 -1.72 -9.13 19.36
CA ASN A 418 -3.03 -9.11 18.74
C ASN A 418 -3.57 -7.68 18.70
N SER A 419 -3.55 -7.06 17.51
CA SER A 419 -4.01 -5.69 17.34
C SER A 419 -5.48 -5.56 16.98
N THR A 420 -6.12 -6.61 16.46
CA THR A 420 -7.55 -6.61 16.10
C THR A 420 -8.40 -6.73 17.35
N GLU A 421 -8.08 -7.67 18.25
CA GLU A 421 -8.75 -7.79 19.54
C GLU A 421 -8.52 -6.57 20.43
N MET A 422 -7.30 -6.02 20.43
CA MET A 422 -7.03 -4.75 21.11
C MET A 422 -7.91 -3.61 20.59
N ALA A 423 -8.17 -3.55 19.28
CA ALA A 423 -9.08 -2.56 18.72
C ALA A 423 -10.52 -2.80 19.21
N ARG A 424 -11.03 -4.03 19.13
CA ARG A 424 -12.40 -4.38 19.56
C ARG A 424 -12.68 -4.00 21.01
N VAL A 425 -11.74 -4.28 21.92
CA VAL A 425 -11.91 -3.93 23.34
C VAL A 425 -11.85 -2.42 23.58
N ILE A 426 -11.01 -1.69 22.85
CA ILE A 426 -10.96 -0.21 22.93
C ILE A 426 -12.24 0.41 22.36
N GLU A 427 -12.73 -0.07 21.22
CA GLU A 427 -13.98 0.40 20.61
C GLU A 427 -15.16 0.18 21.56
N SER A 428 -15.25 -1.01 22.17
CA SER A 428 -16.28 -1.34 23.16
C SER A 428 -16.19 -0.43 24.39
N TYR A 429 -14.98 -0.20 24.89
CA TYR A 429 -14.74 0.67 26.04
C TYR A 429 -15.15 2.13 25.75
N ILE A 430 -14.86 2.65 24.56
CA ILE A 430 -15.27 4.01 24.17
C ILE A 430 -16.79 4.09 24.05
N ALA A 431 -17.43 3.09 23.45
CA ALA A 431 -18.88 3.05 23.32
C ALA A 431 -19.61 2.97 24.68
N GLU A 432 -18.98 2.41 25.71
CA GLU A 432 -19.56 2.32 27.05
C GLU A 432 -19.26 3.56 27.91
N PHE A 433 -18.01 4.02 27.95
CA PHE A 433 -17.55 5.02 28.92
C PHE A 433 -17.24 6.42 28.34
N HIS A 434 -17.16 6.55 27.01
CA HIS A 434 -16.73 7.76 26.31
C HIS A 434 -17.63 8.07 25.08
N GLN A 435 -18.94 7.92 25.22
CA GLN A 435 -19.91 8.00 24.12
C GLN A 435 -19.90 9.29 23.31
N ASP A 436 -19.53 10.42 23.91
CA ASP A 436 -19.40 11.72 23.26
C ASP A 436 -18.30 11.74 22.18
N PHE A 437 -17.30 10.86 22.29
CA PHE A 437 -16.20 10.77 21.33
C PHE A 437 -16.61 10.14 19.99
N VAL A 438 -17.84 9.64 19.83
CA VAL A 438 -18.38 9.23 18.51
C VAL A 438 -18.56 10.43 17.56
N PHE A 439 -18.63 11.65 18.09
CA PHE A 439 -18.74 12.88 17.29
C PHE A 439 -17.37 13.53 17.03
N ASN A 440 -16.32 13.11 17.73
CA ASN A 440 -14.99 13.70 17.61
C ASN A 440 -14.22 13.07 16.44
N ARG A 441 -14.07 13.82 15.34
CA ARG A 441 -13.28 13.42 14.16
C ARG A 441 -11.86 13.99 14.15
N ASP A 442 -11.44 14.70 15.19
CA ASP A 442 -10.12 15.33 15.27
C ASP A 442 -9.14 14.55 16.13
N LEU A 443 -9.60 13.50 16.84
CA LEU A 443 -8.76 12.60 17.62
C LEU A 443 -8.96 11.17 17.11
N LYS A 444 -7.87 10.52 16.68
CA LYS A 444 -7.87 9.18 16.08
C LYS A 444 -7.05 8.22 16.92
N ILE A 445 -7.58 7.00 17.08
CA ILE A 445 -6.84 5.89 17.68
C ILE A 445 -6.44 4.91 16.57
N LYS A 446 -5.15 4.57 16.49
CA LYS A 446 -4.68 3.58 15.51
C LYS A 446 -3.67 2.61 16.10
N ILE A 447 -3.79 1.34 15.71
CA ILE A 447 -3.10 0.21 16.34
C ILE A 447 -2.30 -0.58 15.30
N SER A 448 -1.15 -1.13 15.67
CA SER A 448 -0.47 -2.14 14.86
C SER A 448 0.14 -3.23 15.73
N GLY A 449 0.03 -4.49 15.37
CA GLY A 449 0.66 -5.59 16.12
C GLY A 449 2.19 -5.55 16.15
N CYS A 450 2.86 -4.65 15.39
CA CYS A 450 4.31 -4.43 15.46
C CYS A 450 4.69 -3.00 15.01
N MET A 451 5.99 -2.67 15.11
CA MET A 451 6.54 -1.36 14.77
C MET A 451 6.45 -0.96 13.29
N ASN A 452 6.02 -1.84 12.38
CA ASN A 452 5.98 -1.53 10.93
C ASN A 452 4.85 -0.56 10.53
N SER A 453 3.93 -0.25 11.44
CA SER A 453 2.90 0.77 11.28
C SER A 453 1.93 0.52 10.11
N CYS A 454 1.54 -0.75 9.91
CA CYS A 454 0.55 -1.12 8.88
C CYS A 454 -0.84 -0.53 9.18
N GLY A 455 -1.22 -0.45 10.46
CA GLY A 455 -2.42 0.27 10.91
C GLY A 455 -2.16 1.76 11.18
N GLN A 456 -0.99 2.29 10.78
CA GLN A 456 -0.68 3.72 10.83
C GLN A 456 -0.63 4.35 12.25
N HIS A 457 -0.25 3.58 13.29
CA HIS A 457 -0.12 4.09 14.67
C HIS A 457 0.84 5.28 14.82
N GLY A 458 1.82 5.42 13.93
CA GLY A 458 2.75 6.55 13.94
C GLY A 458 2.12 7.87 13.50
N LEU A 459 0.88 7.80 12.99
CA LEU A 459 0.07 8.92 12.50
C LEU A 459 -1.22 9.08 13.32
N ALA A 460 -1.23 8.61 14.56
CA ALA A 460 -2.39 8.69 15.42
C ALA A 460 -2.19 9.69 16.53
N HIS A 461 -3.28 10.34 16.92
CA HIS A 461 -3.33 11.14 18.14
C HIS A 461 -3.05 10.25 19.35
N ILE A 462 -3.63 9.04 19.34
CA ILE A 462 -3.31 7.94 20.25
C ILE A 462 -2.94 6.70 19.43
N GLY A 463 -1.65 6.40 19.38
CA GLY A 463 -1.08 5.28 18.65
C GLY A 463 -0.64 4.15 19.56
N PHE A 464 -0.92 2.91 19.16
CA PHE A 464 -0.40 1.72 19.84
C PHE A 464 0.38 0.84 18.87
N HIS A 465 1.50 0.29 19.32
CA HIS A 465 2.06 -0.86 18.63
C HIS A 465 2.55 -1.98 19.53
N GLY A 466 2.41 -3.22 19.05
CA GLY A 466 2.85 -4.42 19.75
C GLY A 466 4.34 -4.38 20.09
N SER A 467 4.66 -4.82 21.30
CA SER A 467 5.98 -4.94 21.89
C SER A 467 5.95 -6.00 23.00
N SER A 468 7.03 -6.11 23.76
CA SER A 468 7.12 -6.97 24.93
C SER A 468 8.00 -6.34 26.00
N VAL A 469 7.76 -6.73 27.25
CA VAL A 469 8.60 -6.43 28.42
C VAL A 469 8.92 -7.72 29.16
N LYS A 470 9.90 -7.68 30.07
CA LYS A 470 10.27 -8.83 30.91
C LYS A 470 9.93 -8.51 32.37
N ALA A 471 9.23 -9.42 33.03
CA ALA A 471 8.90 -9.36 34.45
C ALA A 471 8.98 -10.77 35.04
N ASP A 472 9.58 -10.91 36.22
CA ASP A 472 9.70 -12.19 36.96
C ASP A 472 10.19 -13.38 36.10
N GLY A 473 11.17 -13.11 35.23
CA GLY A 473 11.73 -14.13 34.32
C GLY A 473 10.81 -14.52 33.16
N LYS A 474 9.58 -14.00 33.08
CA LYS A 474 8.60 -14.23 32.01
C LYS A 474 8.57 -13.05 31.03
N VAL A 475 8.04 -13.31 29.83
CA VAL A 475 7.78 -12.27 28.82
C VAL A 475 6.31 -11.87 28.92
N VAL A 476 6.07 -10.57 29.00
CA VAL A 476 4.73 -9.97 29.10
C VAL A 476 4.43 -9.24 27.79
N PRO A 477 3.25 -9.45 27.18
CA PRO A 477 2.82 -8.68 26.01
C PRO A 477 2.68 -7.22 26.40
N ALA A 478 3.27 -6.32 25.60
CA ALA A 478 3.21 -4.88 25.87
C ALA A 478 2.77 -4.10 24.63
N ALA A 479 2.17 -2.94 24.85
CA ALA A 479 1.93 -1.94 23.83
C ALA A 479 2.88 -0.76 24.05
N GLN A 480 3.59 -0.36 22.99
CA GLN A 480 4.19 0.97 22.94
C GLN A 480 3.07 1.99 22.71
N VAL A 481 2.90 2.91 23.66
CA VAL A 481 2.03 4.07 23.54
C VAL A 481 2.77 5.18 22.81
N MET A 482 2.13 5.75 21.80
CA MET A 482 2.60 6.91 21.05
C MET A 482 1.51 7.98 21.02
N LEU A 483 1.86 9.25 21.16
CA LEU A 483 0.88 10.35 21.19
C LEU A 483 1.26 11.50 20.27
N GLY A 484 0.26 12.27 19.85
CA GLY A 484 0.45 13.55 19.16
C GLY A 484 0.73 13.45 17.65
N GLY A 485 0.46 12.32 16.99
CA GLY A 485 0.50 12.24 15.53
C GLY A 485 -0.82 12.68 14.89
N GLY A 486 -0.85 12.82 13.56
CA GLY A 486 -2.09 13.05 12.81
C GLY A 486 -1.89 13.84 11.52
N THR A 487 -2.97 14.05 10.78
CA THR A 487 -3.00 14.98 9.63
C THR A 487 -3.19 16.41 10.14
N ILE A 488 -2.45 17.36 9.57
CA ILE A 488 -2.71 18.79 9.76
C ILE A 488 -3.54 19.31 8.59
N GLY A 489 -3.14 18.93 7.36
CA GLY A 489 -3.83 19.31 6.12
C GLY A 489 -2.84 19.80 5.07
N ASP A 490 -3.30 19.86 3.83
CA ASP A 490 -2.58 20.32 2.65
C ASP A 490 -1.18 19.73 2.48
N GLY A 491 -1.02 18.45 2.81
CA GLY A 491 0.26 17.78 2.70
C GLY A 491 1.17 17.94 3.92
N GLU A 492 0.66 18.51 5.00
CA GLU A 492 1.32 18.54 6.29
C GLU A 492 0.73 17.49 7.22
N GLY A 493 1.62 16.80 7.92
CA GLY A 493 1.26 15.81 8.91
C GLY A 493 2.27 15.78 10.05
N ARG A 494 1.89 15.10 11.12
CA ARG A 494 2.66 15.02 12.36
C ARG A 494 2.92 13.57 12.74
N VAL A 495 4.17 13.29 13.10
CA VAL A 495 4.59 11.99 13.61
C VAL A 495 4.34 11.94 15.11
N ALA A 496 3.69 10.86 15.57
CA ALA A 496 3.48 10.61 16.99
C ALA A 496 4.81 10.34 17.73
N GLU A 497 4.93 10.82 18.96
CA GLU A 497 6.08 10.58 19.82
C GLU A 497 5.92 9.31 20.64
N ARG A 498 7.01 8.56 20.84
CA ARG A 498 7.03 7.41 21.75
C ARG A 498 6.98 7.89 23.20
N ILE A 499 5.91 7.56 23.91
CA ILE A 499 5.69 7.97 25.30
C ILE A 499 6.20 6.91 26.26
N ILE A 500 5.55 5.74 26.31
CA ILE A 500 5.83 4.70 27.29
C ILE A 500 5.41 3.32 26.79
N LYS A 501 5.90 2.25 27.41
CA LYS A 501 5.38 0.88 27.21
C LYS A 501 4.53 0.48 28.40
N VAL A 502 3.39 -0.15 28.14
CA VAL A 502 2.50 -0.73 29.15
C VAL A 502 2.12 -2.16 28.78
N PRO A 503 1.82 -3.05 29.72
CA PRO A 503 1.17 -4.33 29.43
C PRO A 503 -0.07 -4.14 28.54
N THR A 504 -0.30 -5.04 27.58
CA THR A 504 -1.40 -4.86 26.61
C THR A 504 -2.77 -4.82 27.29
N LYS A 505 -2.95 -5.49 28.43
CA LYS A 505 -4.19 -5.44 29.22
C LYS A 505 -4.51 -4.07 29.82
N ARG A 506 -3.49 -3.20 29.99
CA ARG A 506 -3.65 -1.86 30.57
C ARG A 506 -3.92 -0.76 29.54
N VAL A 507 -4.05 -1.08 28.26
CA VAL A 507 -4.32 -0.07 27.21
C VAL A 507 -5.67 0.63 27.39
N LEU A 508 -6.67 -0.03 27.99
CA LEU A 508 -7.94 0.61 28.31
C LEU A 508 -7.74 1.75 29.32
N HIS A 509 -6.92 1.54 30.35
CA HIS A 509 -6.57 2.60 31.30
C HIS A 509 -5.76 3.73 30.63
N VAL A 510 -4.93 3.44 29.63
CA VAL A 510 -4.25 4.49 28.86
C VAL A 510 -5.28 5.36 28.14
N VAL A 511 -6.22 4.74 27.43
CA VAL A 511 -7.29 5.46 26.71
C VAL A 511 -8.11 6.29 27.69
N ASP A 512 -8.56 5.69 28.79
CA ASP A 512 -9.35 6.37 29.83
C ASP A 512 -8.63 7.60 30.39
N LEU A 513 -7.37 7.43 30.84
CA LEU A 513 -6.58 8.52 31.39
C LEU A 513 -6.37 9.64 30.38
N VAL A 514 -5.98 9.32 29.14
CA VAL A 514 -5.71 10.35 28.12
C VAL A 514 -6.97 11.10 27.72
N LEU A 515 -8.09 10.39 27.50
CA LEU A 515 -9.34 11.01 27.09
C LEU A 515 -9.97 11.85 28.22
N ASN A 516 -9.96 11.36 29.46
CA ASN A 516 -10.47 12.11 30.61
C ASN A 516 -9.59 13.31 30.95
N ASP A 517 -8.27 13.17 30.81
CA ASP A 517 -7.33 14.27 31.00
C ASP A 517 -7.52 15.36 29.95
N TYR A 518 -7.68 15.00 28.67
CA TYR A 518 -8.00 15.94 27.60
C TYR A 518 -9.33 16.65 27.85
N LYS A 519 -10.40 15.91 28.16
CA LYS A 519 -11.72 16.48 28.51
C LYS A 519 -11.66 17.50 29.65
N LYS A 520 -10.83 17.23 30.65
CA LYS A 520 -10.78 18.05 31.87
C LYS A 520 -9.93 19.31 31.69
N ASN A 521 -8.84 19.22 30.93
CA ASN A 521 -7.79 20.23 30.92
C ASN A 521 -7.65 20.97 29.58
N ALA A 522 -8.37 20.56 28.53
CA ALA A 522 -8.40 21.27 27.26
C ALA A 522 -9.04 22.65 27.42
N GLU A 523 -8.49 23.64 26.71
CA GLU A 523 -9.08 24.97 26.58
C GLU A 523 -10.26 24.94 25.59
N ASP A 524 -11.11 25.97 25.62
CA ASP A 524 -12.25 26.07 24.71
C ASP A 524 -11.81 25.98 23.24
N ALA A 525 -12.42 25.05 22.50
CA ALA A 525 -12.10 24.74 21.10
C ALA A 525 -10.64 24.28 20.83
N GLU A 526 -9.88 23.91 21.85
CA GLU A 526 -8.53 23.36 21.71
C GLU A 526 -8.60 21.92 21.16
N ASN A 527 -8.01 21.68 19.98
CA ASN A 527 -7.88 20.33 19.43
C ASN A 527 -6.77 19.54 20.14
N PHE A 528 -6.72 18.22 19.92
CA PHE A 528 -5.77 17.36 20.63
C PHE A 528 -4.30 17.67 20.29
N HIS A 529 -3.99 18.16 19.09
CA HIS A 529 -2.61 18.57 18.74
C HIS A 529 -2.15 19.74 19.60
N ALA A 530 -2.97 20.80 19.67
CA ALA A 530 -2.67 21.98 20.48
C ALA A 530 -2.57 21.61 21.96
N TYR A 531 -3.49 20.78 22.46
CA TYR A 531 -3.45 20.26 23.83
C TYR A 531 -2.15 19.50 24.11
N TYR A 532 -1.76 18.59 23.21
CA TYR A 532 -0.54 17.83 23.36
C TYR A 532 0.71 18.72 23.34
N ASP A 533 0.74 19.76 22.51
CA ASP A 533 1.86 20.71 22.42
C ASP A 533 2.01 21.56 23.67
N ARG A 534 0.88 22.00 24.24
CA ARG A 534 0.86 22.79 25.48
C ARG A 534 1.36 21.98 26.69
N GLN A 535 0.95 20.72 26.80
CA GLN A 535 1.35 19.85 27.91
C GLN A 535 2.75 19.24 27.73
N GLY A 536 3.05 18.81 26.50
CA GLY A 536 4.29 18.18 26.11
C GLY A 536 4.45 16.71 26.54
N LYS A 537 5.42 16.03 25.92
CA LYS A 537 5.71 14.60 26.12
C LYS A 537 5.88 14.17 27.58
N ASN A 538 6.61 14.95 28.37
CA ASN A 538 6.96 14.58 29.75
C ASN A 538 5.72 14.56 30.66
N TYR A 539 4.74 15.41 30.38
CA TYR A 539 3.46 15.42 31.08
C TYR A 539 2.74 14.07 30.91
N PHE A 540 2.53 13.64 29.66
CA PHE A 540 1.88 12.36 29.38
C PHE A 540 2.70 11.15 29.83
N TYR A 541 4.04 11.23 29.77
CA TYR A 541 4.89 10.21 30.33
C TYR A 541 4.62 10.03 31.83
N ASN A 542 4.57 11.13 32.59
CA ASN A 542 4.29 11.07 34.03
C ASN A 542 2.86 10.61 34.33
N LEU A 543 1.87 11.03 33.54
CA LEU A 543 0.48 10.59 33.64
C LEU A 543 0.37 9.06 33.50
N LEU A 544 1.08 8.48 32.52
CA LEU A 544 0.98 7.06 32.19
C LEU A 544 1.99 6.17 32.92
N LYS A 545 3.01 6.75 33.56
CA LYS A 545 4.07 6.02 34.27
C LYS A 545 3.54 4.95 35.24
N PRO A 546 2.50 5.19 36.05
CA PRO A 546 1.98 4.16 36.96
C PRO A 546 1.54 2.86 36.24
N LEU A 547 1.03 2.96 35.01
CA LEU A 547 0.57 1.79 34.25
C LEU A 547 1.74 0.92 33.75
N SER A 548 2.97 1.43 33.76
CA SER A 548 4.16 0.68 33.37
C SER A 548 4.78 -0.15 34.50
N ASP A 549 4.26 -0.06 35.72
CA ASP A 549 4.75 -0.81 36.87
C ASP A 549 4.48 -2.32 36.72
N LEU A 550 5.55 -3.12 36.70
CA LEU A 550 5.50 -4.56 36.51
C LEU A 550 5.45 -5.34 37.84
N THR A 551 5.47 -4.67 38.99
CA THR A 551 5.45 -5.32 40.31
C THR A 551 4.05 -5.78 40.74
N THR A 552 3.01 -5.33 40.03
CA THR A 552 1.59 -5.57 40.33
C THR A 552 0.87 -6.31 39.21
N LEU A 553 1.61 -7.10 38.42
CA LEU A 553 1.02 -7.83 37.29
C LEU A 553 0.02 -8.89 37.75
N ALA A 554 -1.18 -8.88 37.18
CA ALA A 554 -2.14 -9.96 37.31
C ALA A 554 -1.81 -11.14 36.37
N GLU A 555 -2.36 -12.33 36.66
CA GLU A 555 -2.06 -13.54 35.87
C GLU A 555 -2.48 -13.41 34.40
N ASP A 556 -3.59 -12.73 34.13
CA ASP A 556 -4.11 -12.50 32.77
C ASP A 556 -3.25 -11.52 31.97
N GLU A 557 -2.42 -10.70 32.62
CA GLU A 557 -1.49 -9.80 31.94
C GLU A 557 -0.33 -10.54 31.28
N PHE A 558 -0.09 -11.81 31.63
CA PHE A 558 0.86 -12.67 30.93
C PHE A 558 0.26 -13.31 29.66
N VAL A 559 -0.99 -13.00 29.33
CA VAL A 559 -1.72 -13.53 28.18
C VAL A 559 -2.07 -12.36 27.26
N ASP A 560 -1.85 -12.54 25.95
CA ASP A 560 -2.22 -11.50 24.98
C ASP A 560 -3.72 -11.50 24.70
N TRP A 561 -4.25 -10.42 24.14
CA TRP A 561 -5.66 -10.34 23.75
C TRP A 561 -6.03 -11.45 22.76
N GLY A 562 -7.19 -12.09 22.98
CA GLY A 562 -7.68 -13.19 22.12
C GLY A 562 -6.96 -14.54 22.26
N HIS A 563 -6.10 -14.71 23.27
CA HIS A 563 -5.37 -15.95 23.52
C HIS A 563 -5.65 -16.51 24.92
N GLU A 564 -5.41 -17.82 25.11
CA GLU A 564 -5.59 -18.52 26.40
C GLU A 564 -4.27 -18.95 27.06
N GLY A 565 -3.14 -18.87 26.32
CA GLY A 565 -1.82 -19.33 26.78
C GLY A 565 -0.86 -18.22 27.19
N THR A 566 0.14 -18.55 28.01
CA THR A 566 1.22 -17.62 28.37
C THR A 566 1.91 -17.08 27.13
N PHE A 567 2.07 -15.77 27.08
CA PHE A 567 2.65 -15.06 25.96
C PHE A 567 4.09 -15.49 25.68
N GLN A 568 4.37 -15.73 24.40
CA GLN A 568 5.72 -15.92 23.88
C GLN A 568 5.89 -15.11 22.61
N THR A 569 7.01 -14.40 22.50
CA THR A 569 7.35 -13.67 21.28
C THR A 569 7.69 -14.66 20.18
N ALA A 570 6.76 -14.85 19.24
CA ALA A 570 6.96 -15.64 18.02
C ALA A 570 6.85 -14.72 16.79
N ILE A 571 7.95 -14.02 16.49
CA ILE A 571 8.09 -13.14 15.33
C ILE A 571 8.75 -13.94 14.21
N GLY A 572 7.99 -14.22 13.15
CA GLY A 572 8.50 -14.81 11.93
C GLY A 572 9.23 -13.78 11.05
N VAL A 573 9.70 -14.23 9.88
CA VAL A 573 10.29 -13.32 8.89
C VAL A 573 9.17 -12.84 7.97
N GLY A 574 8.96 -11.53 7.89
CA GLY A 574 8.05 -10.99 6.88
C GLY A 574 8.59 -11.31 5.49
N GLU A 575 7.74 -11.74 4.57
CA GLU A 575 8.18 -12.10 3.21
C GLU A 575 8.53 -10.89 2.36
N CYS A 576 7.75 -9.83 2.54
CA CYS A 576 8.18 -8.52 2.13
C CYS A 576 9.38 -8.05 2.94
N ALA A 577 9.96 -8.76 3.91
CA ALA A 577 11.15 -8.37 4.69
C ALA A 577 12.38 -9.32 4.57
N GLY A 578 12.30 -10.48 3.90
CA GLY A 578 13.46 -11.38 3.67
C GLY A 578 14.46 -10.92 2.59
N VAL A 579 15.76 -11.12 2.75
CA VAL A 579 16.82 -10.60 1.85
C VAL A 579 16.67 -11.13 0.41
N VAL A 580 17.23 -10.44 -0.59
CA VAL A 580 17.43 -11.02 -1.93
C VAL A 580 18.80 -11.69 -1.91
N ILE A 581 18.85 -13.01 -2.04
CA ILE A 581 20.08 -13.78 -2.17
C ILE A 581 20.45 -13.81 -3.65
N ASP A 582 21.54 -13.14 -3.96
CA ASP A 582 22.12 -13.11 -5.28
C ASP A 582 23.06 -14.31 -5.45
N LEU A 583 22.62 -15.32 -6.21
CA LEU A 583 23.48 -16.42 -6.64
C LEU A 583 23.99 -16.10 -8.05
N VAL A 584 25.30 -16.23 -8.27
CA VAL A 584 25.94 -15.94 -9.57
C VAL A 584 25.20 -16.62 -10.73
N ALA A 585 24.95 -17.93 -10.63
CA ALA A 585 24.25 -18.68 -11.68
C ALA A 585 22.81 -18.19 -11.91
N THR A 586 22.13 -17.71 -10.86
CA THR A 586 20.77 -17.16 -10.99
C THR A 586 20.79 -15.82 -11.70
N LEU A 587 21.76 -14.96 -11.39
CA LEU A 587 21.91 -13.65 -12.03
C LEU A 587 22.29 -13.76 -13.51
N ILE A 588 23.13 -14.72 -13.88
CA ILE A 588 23.47 -14.95 -15.30
C ILE A 588 22.22 -15.38 -16.08
N TYR A 589 21.45 -16.33 -15.54
CA TYR A 589 20.18 -16.74 -16.15
C TYR A 589 19.18 -15.57 -16.24
N GLU A 590 19.11 -14.73 -15.20
CA GLU A 590 18.26 -13.54 -15.22
C GLU A 590 18.71 -12.53 -16.27
N ALA A 591 20.02 -12.33 -16.46
CA ALA A 591 20.54 -11.46 -17.50
C ALA A 591 20.11 -11.93 -18.91
N GLU A 592 20.16 -13.24 -19.17
CA GLU A 592 19.67 -13.85 -20.42
C GLU A 592 18.15 -13.68 -20.57
N GLU A 593 17.38 -13.94 -19.52
CA GLU A 593 15.92 -13.74 -19.51
C GLU A 593 15.54 -12.28 -19.78
N LYS A 594 16.24 -11.31 -19.20
CA LYS A 594 16.02 -9.88 -19.49
C LYS A 594 16.41 -9.56 -20.94
N LEU A 595 17.48 -10.13 -21.47
CA LEU A 595 17.86 -9.92 -22.88
C LEU A 595 16.80 -10.49 -23.84
N GLN A 596 16.21 -11.64 -23.51
CA GLN A 596 15.09 -12.18 -24.28
C GLN A 596 13.90 -11.23 -24.26
N TRP A 597 13.50 -10.73 -23.10
CA TRP A 597 12.42 -9.75 -23.01
C TRP A 597 12.72 -8.45 -23.76
N ALA A 598 13.98 -8.03 -23.78
CA ALA A 598 14.43 -6.89 -24.59
C ALA A 598 14.19 -7.13 -26.08
N ASN A 599 14.54 -8.33 -26.58
CA ASN A 599 14.27 -8.72 -27.97
C ASN A 599 12.77 -8.81 -28.27
N GLU A 600 11.99 -9.47 -27.41
CA GLU A 600 10.53 -9.61 -27.59
C GLU A 600 9.84 -8.24 -27.68
N THR A 601 10.11 -7.36 -26.71
CA THR A 601 9.53 -6.01 -26.67
C THR A 601 10.03 -5.13 -27.81
N PHE A 602 11.26 -5.32 -28.29
CA PHE A 602 11.77 -4.64 -29.49
C PHE A 602 10.97 -5.04 -30.73
N GLN A 603 10.69 -6.33 -30.93
CA GLN A 603 9.85 -6.81 -32.05
C GLN A 603 8.41 -6.31 -31.98
N GLU A 604 7.90 -6.06 -30.77
CA GLU A 604 6.60 -5.41 -30.54
C GLU A 604 6.62 -3.88 -30.71
N ALA A 605 7.74 -3.29 -31.16
CA ALA A 605 7.97 -1.85 -31.26
C ALA A 605 7.84 -1.08 -29.93
N LYS A 606 8.00 -1.77 -28.79
CA LYS A 606 8.02 -1.17 -27.45
C LYS A 606 9.46 -0.79 -27.07
N PHE A 607 10.03 0.16 -27.82
CA PHE A 607 11.46 0.49 -27.72
C PHE A 607 11.92 0.92 -26.31
N SER A 608 11.11 1.70 -25.58
CA SER A 608 11.44 2.09 -24.20
C SER A 608 11.56 0.88 -23.26
N ASP A 609 10.65 -0.08 -23.38
CA ASP A 609 10.63 -1.31 -22.59
C ASP A 609 11.84 -2.19 -22.97
N ALA A 610 12.13 -2.30 -24.28
CA ALA A 610 13.28 -3.04 -24.79
C ALA A 610 14.62 -2.50 -24.27
N ILE A 611 14.79 -1.17 -24.31
CA ILE A 611 15.98 -0.48 -23.78
C ILE A 611 16.12 -0.77 -22.28
N TYR A 612 15.04 -0.69 -21.51
CA TYR A 612 15.09 -0.93 -20.07
C TYR A 612 15.42 -2.40 -19.73
N HIS A 613 14.89 -3.35 -20.49
CA HIS A 613 15.26 -4.75 -20.34
C HIS A 613 16.73 -5.02 -20.71
N ALA A 614 17.25 -4.40 -21.77
CA ALA A 614 18.67 -4.46 -22.13
C ALA A 614 19.56 -3.85 -21.03
N TYR A 615 19.16 -2.72 -20.45
CA TYR A 615 19.83 -2.12 -19.29
C TYR A 615 19.91 -3.10 -18.10
N ASN A 616 18.80 -3.77 -17.77
CA ASN A 616 18.82 -4.76 -16.71
C ASN A 616 19.72 -5.96 -17.04
N ALA A 617 19.78 -6.40 -18.30
CA ALA A 617 20.69 -7.46 -18.71
C ALA A 617 22.16 -7.07 -18.42
N PHE A 618 22.58 -5.86 -18.78
CA PHE A 618 23.90 -5.33 -18.42
C PHE A 618 24.16 -5.39 -16.91
N VAL A 619 23.24 -4.85 -16.11
CA VAL A 619 23.41 -4.75 -14.66
C VAL A 619 23.48 -6.13 -14.01
N GLN A 620 22.60 -7.07 -14.38
CA GLN A 620 22.58 -8.40 -13.76
C GLN A 620 23.82 -9.22 -14.13
N ALA A 621 24.28 -9.16 -15.38
CA ALA A 621 25.50 -9.83 -15.79
C ALA A 621 26.74 -9.24 -15.11
N ALA A 622 26.85 -7.90 -15.03
CA ALA A 622 27.93 -7.24 -14.31
C ALA A 622 27.94 -7.60 -12.81
N LYS A 623 26.75 -7.64 -12.18
CA LYS A 623 26.61 -8.03 -10.78
C LYS A 623 27.03 -9.48 -10.53
N ALA A 624 26.67 -10.39 -11.43
CA ALA A 624 27.09 -11.79 -11.34
C ALA A 624 28.61 -11.91 -11.30
N LEU A 625 29.30 -11.22 -12.22
CA LEU A 625 30.76 -11.23 -12.30
C LEU A 625 31.44 -10.60 -11.08
N LEU A 626 30.91 -9.51 -10.55
CA LEU A 626 31.41 -8.91 -9.31
C LEU A 626 31.30 -9.86 -8.12
N LEU A 627 30.20 -10.59 -8.01
CA LEU A 627 30.01 -11.56 -6.93
C LEU A 627 31.00 -12.73 -7.01
N ASP A 628 31.41 -13.16 -8.22
CA ASP A 628 32.49 -14.15 -8.37
C ASP A 628 33.83 -13.67 -7.81
N LYS A 629 34.07 -12.35 -7.81
CA LYS A 629 35.23 -11.71 -7.17
C LYS A 629 35.00 -11.39 -5.69
N GLY A 630 33.87 -11.80 -5.11
CA GLY A 630 33.50 -11.49 -3.73
C GLY A 630 33.11 -10.03 -3.50
N ILE A 631 32.81 -9.28 -4.57
CA ILE A 631 32.43 -7.87 -4.50
C ILE A 631 30.90 -7.77 -4.51
N SER A 632 30.35 -7.25 -3.41
CA SER A 632 28.90 -7.05 -3.26
C SER A 632 28.56 -5.57 -3.40
N ALA A 633 27.71 -5.24 -4.37
CA ALA A 633 27.17 -3.90 -4.59
C ALA A 633 25.68 -3.83 -4.21
N SER A 634 25.27 -2.77 -3.52
CA SER A 634 23.92 -2.65 -2.98
C SER A 634 22.94 -1.83 -3.83
N THR A 635 23.42 -1.21 -4.90
CA THR A 635 22.62 -0.44 -5.87
C THR A 635 23.05 -0.77 -7.29
N GLN A 636 22.19 -0.55 -8.28
CA GLN A 636 22.55 -0.78 -9.70
C GLN A 636 23.67 0.18 -10.13
N ASN A 637 23.63 1.44 -9.68
CA ASN A 637 24.70 2.41 -9.95
C ASN A 637 26.05 1.95 -9.41
N THR A 638 26.08 1.37 -8.19
CA THR A 638 27.32 0.81 -7.62
C THR A 638 27.79 -0.39 -8.43
N VAL A 639 26.91 -1.29 -8.87
CA VAL A 639 27.29 -2.42 -9.76
C VAL A 639 28.01 -1.91 -11.00
N ILE A 640 27.48 -0.87 -11.65
CA ILE A 640 28.04 -0.30 -12.88
C ILE A 640 29.46 0.25 -12.63
N ASN A 641 29.65 1.02 -11.54
CA ASN A 641 30.94 1.62 -11.22
C ASN A 641 31.98 0.58 -10.75
N GLU A 642 31.57 -0.38 -9.92
CA GLU A 642 32.48 -1.44 -9.46
C GLU A 642 32.91 -2.34 -10.63
N PHE A 643 32.02 -2.60 -11.59
CA PHE A 643 32.38 -3.37 -12.78
C PHE A 643 33.44 -2.65 -13.63
N GLN A 644 33.32 -1.32 -13.79
CA GLN A 644 34.33 -0.50 -14.45
C GLN A 644 35.70 -0.69 -13.78
N THR A 645 35.77 -0.50 -12.46
CA THR A 645 37.02 -0.61 -11.70
C THR A 645 37.61 -2.02 -11.74
N HIS A 646 36.79 -3.06 -11.57
CA HIS A 646 37.28 -4.42 -11.36
C HIS A 646 37.39 -5.28 -12.61
N PHE A 647 36.79 -4.89 -13.73
CA PHE A 647 36.80 -5.66 -14.98
C PHE A 647 37.31 -4.85 -16.17
N VAL A 648 37.02 -3.55 -16.26
CA VAL A 648 37.48 -2.75 -17.41
C VAL A 648 38.87 -2.16 -17.16
N GLU A 649 39.10 -1.50 -16.04
CA GLU A 649 40.40 -0.90 -15.70
C GLU A 649 41.50 -1.96 -15.49
N SER A 650 41.10 -3.17 -15.09
CA SER A 650 42.00 -4.34 -15.02
C SER A 650 42.38 -4.93 -16.39
N GLY A 651 41.73 -4.50 -17.48
CA GLY A 651 41.91 -5.02 -18.83
C GLY A 651 41.21 -6.36 -19.11
N GLU A 652 40.44 -6.89 -18.16
CA GLU A 652 39.70 -8.13 -18.36
C GLU A 652 38.63 -7.95 -19.44
N TYR A 653 37.85 -6.87 -19.43
CA TYR A 653 36.87 -6.52 -20.47
C TYR A 653 37.27 -5.23 -21.18
N ASN A 654 37.01 -5.17 -22.49
CA ASN A 654 37.38 -4.01 -23.32
C ASN A 654 36.14 -3.48 -24.05
N PHE A 655 35.84 -2.21 -23.82
CA PHE A 655 34.73 -1.49 -24.45
C PHE A 655 35.28 -0.26 -25.20
N SER A 656 34.54 0.24 -26.18
CA SER A 656 34.90 1.46 -26.93
C SER A 656 34.84 2.74 -26.10
N GLN A 657 34.09 2.71 -25.00
CA GLN A 657 33.91 3.77 -24.02
C GLN A 657 33.87 3.15 -22.62
N THR A 658 33.82 3.95 -21.55
CA THR A 658 33.74 3.38 -20.19
C THR A 658 32.43 2.61 -20.00
N PHE A 659 32.43 1.60 -19.11
CA PHE A 659 31.22 0.82 -18.83
C PHE A 659 30.06 1.68 -18.29
N PRO A 660 30.27 2.68 -17.41
CA PRO A 660 29.20 3.58 -16.99
C PRO A 660 28.67 4.42 -18.15
N GLU A 661 29.54 4.95 -19.02
CA GLU A 661 29.09 5.67 -20.21
C GLU A 661 28.27 4.76 -21.13
N LEU A 662 28.65 3.49 -21.29
CA LEU A 662 27.91 2.50 -22.09
C LEU A 662 26.54 2.19 -21.50
N VAL A 663 26.48 1.82 -20.22
CA VAL A 663 25.23 1.38 -19.59
C VAL A 663 24.28 2.56 -19.36
N LEU A 664 24.78 3.73 -18.96
CA LEU A 664 23.95 4.89 -18.61
C LEU A 664 23.49 5.71 -19.82
N GLN A 665 23.79 5.28 -21.06
CA GLN A 665 23.20 5.88 -22.27
C GLN A 665 21.67 5.91 -22.23
N ILE A 666 21.04 4.96 -21.51
CA ILE A 666 19.60 4.93 -21.28
C ILE A 666 19.06 6.24 -20.70
N SER A 667 19.85 6.95 -19.88
CA SER A 667 19.47 8.23 -19.27
C SER A 667 19.79 9.46 -20.15
N LYS A 668 20.48 9.24 -21.28
CA LYS A 668 21.03 10.31 -22.13
C LYS A 668 20.40 10.37 -23.51
N ASN A 669 19.56 9.41 -23.86
CA ASN A 669 18.92 9.30 -25.16
C ASN A 669 17.42 9.09 -25.00
N GLU A 670 16.66 9.63 -25.96
CA GLU A 670 15.25 9.31 -26.07
C GLU A 670 15.07 7.84 -26.53
N PRO A 671 14.00 7.16 -26.09
CA PRO A 671 13.75 5.75 -26.41
C PRO A 671 13.25 5.55 -27.84
N THR A 672 14.08 5.89 -28.82
CA THR A 672 13.81 5.73 -30.25
C THR A 672 14.20 4.34 -30.74
N GLU A 673 13.66 3.92 -31.89
CA GLU A 673 14.06 2.67 -32.56
C GLU A 673 15.57 2.62 -32.85
N GLY A 674 16.13 3.73 -33.34
CA GLY A 674 17.55 3.83 -33.67
C GLY A 674 18.45 3.60 -32.45
N PHE A 675 18.12 4.25 -31.32
CA PHE A 675 18.84 4.04 -30.07
C PHE A 675 18.65 2.61 -29.54
N ALA A 676 17.41 2.10 -29.53
CA ALA A 676 17.11 0.75 -29.07
C ALA A 676 17.89 -0.33 -29.85
N THR A 677 18.02 -0.16 -31.18
CA THR A 677 18.76 -1.09 -32.05
C THR A 677 20.22 -1.20 -31.62
N GLY A 678 20.92 -0.06 -31.52
CA GLY A 678 22.34 -0.05 -31.13
C GLY A 678 22.54 -0.53 -29.70
N TYR A 679 21.70 -0.07 -28.77
CA TYR A 679 21.81 -0.42 -27.35
C TYR A 679 21.56 -1.92 -27.09
N LEU A 680 20.59 -2.53 -27.79
CA LEU A 680 20.32 -3.96 -27.72
C LEU A 680 21.46 -4.81 -28.29
N GLN A 681 22.11 -4.34 -29.37
CA GLN A 681 23.29 -5.02 -29.94
C GLN A 681 24.46 -5.02 -28.96
N GLU A 682 24.74 -3.90 -28.30
CA GLU A 682 25.78 -3.81 -27.27
C GLU A 682 25.48 -4.71 -26.07
N ALA A 683 24.21 -4.75 -25.61
CA ALA A 683 23.79 -5.65 -24.53
C ALA A 683 24.00 -7.11 -24.93
N THR A 684 23.56 -7.49 -26.14
CA THR A 684 23.71 -8.85 -26.69
C THR A 684 25.18 -9.26 -26.75
N LYS A 685 26.05 -8.37 -27.24
CA LYS A 685 27.49 -8.61 -27.31
C LYS A 685 28.10 -8.85 -25.93
N PHE A 686 27.76 -8.01 -24.95
CA PHE A 686 28.25 -8.15 -23.59
C PHE A 686 27.79 -9.48 -22.94
N ILE A 687 26.51 -9.82 -23.05
CA ILE A 687 25.97 -11.09 -22.51
C ILE A 687 26.66 -12.29 -23.17
N ASN A 688 26.82 -12.29 -24.50
CA ASN A 688 27.51 -13.38 -25.20
C ASN A 688 28.96 -13.54 -24.74
N GLU A 689 29.68 -12.44 -24.52
CA GLU A 689 31.04 -12.48 -24.00
C GLU A 689 31.10 -13.05 -22.57
N VAL A 690 30.14 -12.70 -21.70
CA VAL A 690 29.99 -13.27 -20.35
C VAL A 690 29.82 -14.79 -20.44
N TYR A 691 28.93 -15.28 -21.30
CA TYR A 691 28.69 -16.70 -21.49
C TYR A 691 29.93 -17.43 -22.01
N GLN A 692 30.60 -16.87 -23.01
CA GLN A 692 31.84 -17.43 -23.56
C GLN A 692 32.93 -17.57 -22.47
N ARG A 693 33.18 -16.52 -21.70
CA ARG A 693 34.21 -16.52 -20.64
C ARG A 693 33.87 -17.46 -19.49
N LYS A 694 32.58 -17.67 -19.21
CA LYS A 694 32.10 -18.61 -18.19
C LYS A 694 31.99 -20.04 -18.70
N ASN A 695 32.31 -20.30 -19.97
CA ASN A 695 32.08 -21.60 -20.64
C ASN A 695 30.63 -22.09 -20.47
N LEU A 696 29.67 -21.16 -20.54
CA LEU A 696 28.25 -21.45 -20.47
C LEU A 696 27.68 -21.54 -21.88
N THR A 697 26.73 -22.46 -22.08
CA THR A 697 25.90 -22.48 -23.28
C THR A 697 24.65 -21.64 -23.01
N PRO A 698 24.26 -20.72 -23.91
CA PRO A 698 22.96 -20.05 -23.84
C PRO A 698 21.85 -21.09 -23.65
N VAL A 699 20.98 -20.86 -22.66
CA VAL A 699 19.88 -21.78 -22.34
C VAL A 699 18.70 -21.53 -23.30
N LEU A 700 18.62 -20.34 -23.87
CA LEU A 700 17.50 -19.85 -24.68
C LEU A 700 18.03 -19.45 -26.08
N ALA A 701 18.28 -20.45 -26.93
CA ALA A 701 18.66 -20.27 -28.33
C ALA A 701 17.43 -20.17 -29.25
#